data_AF-A0A7W5J6T7-F1
#
_entry.id   AF-A0A7W5J6T7-F1
#
_cell.length_a   1.000
_cell.length_b   1.000
_cell.length_c   1.000
_cell.angle_alpha   90.00
_cell.angle_beta   90.00
_cell.angle_gamma   90.00
#
_symmetry.space_group_name_H-M   'P 1'
#
loop_
_entity.id
_entity.type
_entity.pdbx_description
1 polymer ?
#
loop_
_entity_poly.entity_id
_entity_poly.type
_entity_poly.pdbx_seq_one_letter_code
_entity_poly.pdbx_strand_id
1 'polypeptide(L)'
;MIFLIVLFYQTFSAYFSLAKVEVSERKWKGVETILVAKGSQTPASVDSCQNLATRDRVAIDDVEQGKVAAVAFRLKLNPEQLRQLRSTQRPKLDKAGAIVTGAKGFAVLEPNPDGKQWRFLDASPGAPTGFGVFVGKLKSTYEVQRKIGGKVMRISIGDTSELSLKDAHDLAGVKVAGAKKEGKRPKVLAEKELSIQATKALTVNQAIQLYHDMLARRTRPATEGTLKTLTNSIARLARPEVGIGNIPIMDLDEEQVTNAFQATRVSAALNSNRLPQPVKDFMELKGRVDLTDVELAKLGVTSEAMRTRIRAAGVSAAEQTFATAFRAVNYVVDKEARAAKKAQRKAVLFGNDFGVLWEEGKMRDAAGLHDYYEKARVRNPLGSEDNTLGNAIEYLWSRRQAQRGQNESGVYYLLTTLFLGARRNETAKLAWFDRLSEAERSTKSWVWLDEMDPKAWRAGVPSVNPVTKKKGPQVFFARTKNRRDHSMPLGPISVQLIKRRFDMRLPEDDPRARWVYPARSKRAAEGHYKDSKAIMKGLGETLSVEFGPTPHDLRRTLGRYATRVGISDRIISRLFNHLPPKKEDEDEGAKSTVRYQEPEWFELQDALQKVEHLMASSAPTFYNMLKPADWPLLPTRQEPASSEE
;
A
#
# COMPACT_ATOMS: atom_id res chain seq x y z
N MET A 1 -22.55 -29.73 -31.36
CA MET A 1 -21.49 -28.96 -30.67
C MET A 1 -20.40 -28.44 -31.62
N ILE A 2 -20.73 -28.01 -32.85
CA ILE A 2 -19.76 -27.44 -33.83
C ILE A 2 -20.25 -26.09 -34.42
N PHE A 3 -21.48 -25.67 -34.13
CA PHE A 3 -22.13 -24.48 -34.71
C PHE A 3 -21.97 -23.17 -33.89
N LEU A 4 -21.12 -23.16 -32.86
CA LEU A 4 -20.99 -22.04 -31.91
C LEU A 4 -19.61 -21.35 -31.90
N ILE A 5 -18.70 -21.75 -32.79
CA ILE A 5 -17.33 -21.21 -32.88
C ILE A 5 -17.18 -20.20 -34.04
N VAL A 6 -18.00 -20.30 -35.09
CA VAL A 6 -17.89 -19.43 -36.29
C VAL A 6 -18.46 -18.02 -36.06
N LEU A 7 -19.45 -17.86 -35.18
CA LEU A 7 -20.10 -16.58 -34.89
C LEU A 7 -19.28 -15.61 -34.00
N PHE A 8 -18.15 -16.06 -33.44
CA PHE A 8 -17.32 -15.23 -32.54
C PHE A 8 -16.18 -14.48 -33.26
N TYR A 9 -15.93 -14.77 -34.55
CA TYR A 9 -14.79 -14.21 -35.30
C TYR A 9 -15.13 -13.08 -36.28
N GLN A 10 -16.42 -12.79 -36.54
CA GLN A 10 -16.84 -11.77 -37.52
C GLN A 10 -17.29 -10.43 -36.93
N THR A 11 -17.41 -10.28 -35.60
CA THR A 11 -17.84 -9.03 -34.95
C THR A 11 -16.70 -8.18 -34.36
N PHE A 12 -15.46 -8.66 -34.40
CA PHE A 12 -14.30 -7.94 -33.82
C PHE A 12 -13.53 -7.05 -34.81
N SER A 13 -13.84 -7.09 -36.11
CA SER A 13 -13.10 -6.38 -37.17
C SER A 13 -13.70 -5.02 -37.58
N ALA A 14 -14.65 -4.47 -36.83
CA ALA A 14 -15.43 -3.30 -37.23
C ALA A 14 -15.36 -2.07 -36.28
N TYR A 15 -14.54 -2.12 -35.22
CA TYR A 15 -14.50 -1.06 -34.19
C TYR A 15 -13.12 -0.39 -33.96
N PHE A 16 -12.16 -0.60 -34.86
CA PHE A 16 -10.84 0.07 -34.83
C PHE A 16 -10.53 0.82 -36.13
N SER A 17 -11.39 1.76 -36.50
CA SER A 17 -11.06 2.83 -37.45
C SER A 17 -11.89 4.07 -37.17
N LEU A 18 -11.33 5.01 -36.39
CA LEU A 18 -11.61 6.47 -36.31
C LEU A 18 -11.28 7.03 -34.91
N ALA A 19 -10.00 7.34 -34.69
CA ALA A 19 -9.56 8.34 -33.71
C ALA A 19 -8.13 8.81 -34.05
N LYS A 20 -8.00 9.82 -34.90
CA LYS A 20 -6.76 10.59 -34.99
C LYS A 20 -6.58 11.35 -33.68
N VAL A 21 -5.46 11.12 -32.98
CA VAL A 21 -5.02 11.97 -31.87
C VAL A 21 -3.62 12.46 -32.19
N GLU A 22 -3.50 13.75 -32.48
CA GLU A 22 -2.22 14.43 -32.58
C GLU A 22 -1.56 14.47 -31.20
N VAL A 23 -0.33 13.96 -31.10
CA VAL A 23 0.51 14.15 -29.92
C VAL A 23 1.46 15.30 -30.21
N SER A 24 1.14 16.48 -29.69
CA SER A 24 2.02 17.64 -29.79
C SER A 24 3.14 17.56 -28.75
N GLU A 25 4.40 17.54 -29.20
CA GLU A 25 5.54 17.65 -28.31
C GLU A 25 5.71 19.10 -27.81
N ARG A 26 5.55 19.32 -26.50
CA ARG A 26 6.00 20.56 -25.85
C ARG A 26 6.89 20.27 -24.63
N LYS A 27 8.18 20.26 -24.92
CA LYS A 27 9.28 20.92 -24.18
C LYS A 27 9.10 21.08 -22.66
N TRP A 28 9.92 20.36 -21.91
CA TRP A 28 10.49 20.89 -20.66
C TRP A 28 11.96 21.24 -20.92
N LYS A 29 12.34 22.50 -20.62
CA LYS A 29 13.72 23.02 -20.63
C LYS A 29 14.11 23.37 -19.19
N GLY A 30 15.39 23.20 -18.85
CA GLY A 30 15.98 23.47 -17.53
C GLY A 30 17.09 22.46 -17.23
N VAL A 31 18.28 22.56 -17.87
CA VAL A 31 19.47 23.32 -17.40
C VAL A 31 20.14 22.62 -16.20
N GLU A 32 21.42 22.24 -16.15
CA GLU A 32 22.61 22.09 -17.05
C GLU A 32 23.50 21.04 -16.31
N THR A 33 24.15 20.02 -16.87
CA THR A 33 25.17 19.90 -17.94
C THR A 33 26.55 20.50 -17.61
N ILE A 34 27.50 19.65 -17.22
CA ILE A 34 28.90 19.71 -17.71
C ILE A 34 29.40 18.28 -17.95
N LEU A 35 29.55 17.89 -19.23
CA LEU A 35 30.61 16.98 -19.68
C LEU A 35 30.79 17.16 -21.21
N VAL A 36 32.02 17.49 -21.59
CA VAL A 36 32.55 17.78 -22.93
C VAL A 36 33.63 16.70 -23.19
N ALA A 37 33.90 16.11 -24.36
CA ALA A 37 33.49 16.37 -25.75
C ALA A 37 33.64 15.10 -26.64
N LYS A 38 33.05 15.17 -27.86
CA LYS A 38 33.49 14.59 -29.17
C LYS A 38 33.75 13.06 -29.28
N GLY A 39 33.35 12.37 -30.36
CA GLY A 39 32.55 12.76 -31.53
C GLY A 39 32.74 11.82 -32.74
N SER A 40 31.82 11.88 -33.73
CA SER A 40 31.88 11.25 -35.08
C SER A 40 31.94 9.71 -35.18
N GLN A 41 31.36 9.02 -36.18
CA GLN A 41 30.53 9.42 -37.34
C GLN A 41 29.62 8.25 -37.79
N THR A 42 28.62 8.53 -38.62
CA THR A 42 27.62 7.58 -39.18
C THR A 42 28.11 6.80 -40.42
N PRO A 43 27.57 5.60 -40.71
CA PRO A 43 27.87 4.85 -41.93
C PRO A 43 26.98 5.24 -43.13
N ALA A 44 27.49 5.04 -44.34
CA ALA A 44 26.75 5.10 -45.60
C ALA A 44 26.75 3.73 -46.31
N SER A 45 26.06 3.63 -47.44
CA SER A 45 25.40 2.39 -47.89
C SER A 45 25.71 1.97 -49.34
N VAL A 46 25.66 0.65 -49.57
CA VAL A 46 25.44 -0.12 -50.83
C VAL A 46 26.47 -0.05 -51.98
N ASP A 47 26.95 -1.24 -52.37
CA ASP A 47 26.66 -1.93 -53.67
C ASP A 47 27.79 -2.37 -54.62
N SER A 48 27.49 -3.50 -55.27
CA SER A 48 28.00 -4.06 -56.54
C SER A 48 29.38 -4.76 -56.60
N CYS A 49 29.40 -5.81 -57.44
CA CYS A 49 30.54 -6.71 -57.69
C CYS A 49 31.26 -6.36 -58.99
N GLN A 50 32.56 -6.74 -59.13
CA GLN A 50 32.98 -7.81 -60.07
C GLN A 50 34.51 -8.02 -60.17
N ASN A 51 34.89 -9.30 -60.23
CA ASN A 51 35.95 -9.92 -61.05
C ASN A 51 37.47 -9.71 -60.79
N LEU A 52 38.12 -10.85 -60.46
CA LEU A 52 39.25 -11.50 -61.17
C LEU A 52 40.61 -10.75 -61.29
N ALA A 53 41.79 -11.37 -61.07
CA ALA A 53 42.14 -12.77 -60.76
C ALA A 53 43.61 -12.89 -60.26
N THR A 54 43.96 -14.04 -59.65
CA THR A 54 45.34 -14.59 -59.43
C THR A 54 46.31 -13.72 -58.59
N ARG A 55 47.20 -14.20 -57.69
CA ARG A 55 47.73 -15.50 -57.23
C ARG A 55 48.38 -15.23 -55.84
N ASP A 56 48.71 -16.15 -54.93
CA ASP A 56 48.69 -17.63 -54.84
C ASP A 56 48.66 -18.04 -53.34
N ARG A 57 48.69 -19.35 -53.00
CA ARG A 57 49.05 -19.98 -51.70
C ARG A 57 48.37 -19.41 -50.41
N VAL A 58 47.25 -19.96 -49.93
CA VAL A 58 47.12 -21.22 -49.13
C VAL A 58 48.03 -21.17 -47.87
N ALA A 59 47.59 -21.29 -46.60
CA ALA A 59 46.39 -21.86 -45.95
C ALA A 59 46.25 -21.24 -44.51
N ILE A 60 45.18 -21.38 -43.70
CA ILE A 60 43.78 -21.87 -43.78
C ILE A 60 43.08 -21.32 -42.50
N ASP A 61 41.80 -20.93 -42.55
CA ASP A 61 40.93 -20.81 -41.35
C ASP A 61 39.45 -20.83 -41.77
N ASP A 62 38.87 -22.02 -41.99
CA ASP A 62 37.43 -22.24 -42.14
C ASP A 62 37.09 -23.73 -41.96
N VAL A 63 36.54 -24.10 -40.79
CA VAL A 63 35.92 -25.42 -40.56
C VAL A 63 34.71 -25.27 -39.63
N GLU A 64 33.55 -25.02 -40.23
CA GLU A 64 32.31 -25.59 -39.74
C GLU A 64 31.82 -26.68 -40.72
N GLN A 65 31.13 -27.69 -40.18
CA GLN A 65 30.57 -28.86 -40.89
C GLN A 65 31.54 -29.98 -41.33
N GLY A 66 31.53 -31.09 -40.56
CA GLY A 66 31.78 -32.43 -41.11
C GLY A 66 33.16 -33.06 -40.91
N LYS A 67 33.27 -33.98 -39.95
CA LYS A 67 34.28 -35.06 -39.89
C LYS A 67 35.78 -34.66 -39.89
N VAL A 68 36.22 -33.83 -38.94
CA VAL A 68 37.52 -34.07 -38.26
C VAL A 68 37.30 -33.94 -36.76
N ALA A 69 37.86 -34.87 -35.98
CA ALA A 69 37.82 -34.76 -34.53
C ALA A 69 38.72 -33.60 -34.09
N ALA A 70 38.14 -32.53 -33.53
CA ALA A 70 38.91 -31.48 -32.87
C ALA A 70 39.74 -32.12 -31.74
N VAL A 71 41.04 -32.26 -31.96
CA VAL A 71 41.97 -32.85 -31.00
C VAL A 71 42.08 -31.91 -29.81
N ALA A 72 41.29 -32.18 -28.77
CA ALA A 72 41.42 -31.47 -27.51
C ALA A 72 42.81 -31.75 -26.94
N PHE A 73 43.71 -30.75 -27.03
CA PHE A 73 45.08 -30.84 -26.55
C PHE A 73 45.11 -31.46 -25.15
N ARG A 74 45.82 -32.56 -24.98
CA ARG A 74 46.04 -33.18 -23.67
C ARG A 74 47.41 -32.74 -23.19
N LEU A 75 47.45 -31.85 -22.20
CA LEU A 75 48.70 -31.33 -21.66
C LEU A 75 48.93 -31.83 -20.25
N LYS A 76 50.16 -32.22 -19.97
CA LYS A 76 50.68 -32.35 -18.61
C LYS A 76 51.50 -31.10 -18.34
N LEU A 77 51.15 -30.35 -17.30
CA LEU A 77 51.90 -29.19 -16.82
C LEU A 77 52.29 -29.42 -15.36
N ASN A 78 53.40 -28.83 -14.94
CA ASN A 78 53.81 -28.90 -13.54
C ASN A 78 52.99 -27.90 -12.69
N PRO A 79 52.97 -28.04 -11.35
CA PRO A 79 52.15 -27.19 -10.48
C PRO A 79 52.52 -25.69 -10.52
N GLU A 80 53.75 -25.33 -10.89
CA GLU A 80 54.18 -23.94 -10.98
C GLU A 80 53.72 -23.30 -12.29
N GLN A 81 53.92 -24.01 -13.41
CA GLN A 81 53.38 -23.67 -14.73
C GLN A 81 51.86 -23.43 -14.62
N LEU A 82 51.11 -24.31 -13.95
CA LEU A 82 49.65 -24.17 -13.79
C LEU A 82 49.24 -22.91 -13.01
N ARG A 83 49.95 -22.51 -11.96
CA ARG A 83 49.65 -21.28 -11.20
C ARG A 83 49.92 -20.01 -12.02
N GLN A 84 51.02 -20.03 -12.79
CA GLN A 84 51.47 -18.88 -13.58
C GLN A 84 50.79 -18.78 -14.96
N LEU A 85 50.16 -19.85 -15.45
CA LEU A 85 49.58 -19.91 -16.79
C LEU A 85 48.53 -18.82 -17.04
N ARG A 86 48.70 -18.05 -18.12
CA ARG A 86 47.78 -17.01 -18.61
C ARG A 86 47.63 -17.13 -20.13
N SER A 87 46.64 -16.46 -20.71
CA SER A 87 46.41 -16.51 -22.17
C SER A 87 47.52 -15.84 -23.00
N THR A 88 48.49 -15.18 -22.36
CA THR A 88 49.75 -14.70 -22.95
C THR A 88 50.79 -15.80 -23.18
N GLN A 89 50.50 -17.05 -22.77
CA GLN A 89 51.32 -18.23 -23.03
C GLN A 89 50.47 -19.33 -23.68
N ARG A 90 51.08 -20.17 -24.51
CA ARG A 90 50.46 -21.34 -25.17
C ARG A 90 51.46 -22.50 -25.24
N PRO A 91 51.03 -23.77 -25.44
CA PRO A 91 51.96 -24.87 -25.67
C PRO A 91 52.73 -24.64 -26.99
N LYS A 92 54.04 -24.88 -26.97
CA LYS A 92 54.86 -24.93 -28.17
C LYS A 92 54.49 -26.15 -29.00
N LEU A 93 54.25 -25.95 -30.29
CA LEU A 93 53.98 -27.01 -31.26
C LEU A 93 55.19 -27.24 -32.17
N ASP A 94 55.37 -28.46 -32.65
CA ASP A 94 56.36 -28.80 -33.67
C ASP A 94 55.82 -28.58 -35.09
N LYS A 95 56.63 -28.91 -36.11
CA LYS A 95 56.26 -28.75 -37.53
C LYS A 95 55.10 -29.65 -37.97
N ALA A 96 54.73 -30.66 -37.19
CA ALA A 96 53.58 -31.54 -37.42
C ALA A 96 52.34 -31.14 -36.57
N GLY A 97 52.44 -30.06 -35.78
CA GLY A 97 51.38 -29.60 -34.88
C GLY A 97 51.29 -30.40 -33.56
N ALA A 98 52.25 -31.26 -33.27
CA ALA A 98 52.30 -32.01 -32.01
C ALA A 98 52.94 -31.17 -30.89
N ILE A 99 52.56 -31.46 -29.65
CA ILE A 99 53.00 -30.71 -28.46
C ILE A 99 54.46 -31.03 -28.14
N VAL A 100 55.31 -30.01 -28.06
CA VAL A 100 56.70 -30.17 -27.62
C VAL A 100 56.73 -30.38 -26.10
N THR A 101 57.22 -31.53 -25.66
CA THR A 101 57.38 -31.87 -24.23
C THR A 101 58.86 -31.88 -23.80
N GLY A 102 59.14 -31.38 -22.60
CA GLY A 102 60.46 -31.53 -21.97
C GLY A 102 60.68 -32.92 -21.35
N ALA A 103 61.87 -33.16 -20.81
CA ALA A 103 62.35 -34.48 -20.35
C ALA A 103 61.47 -35.24 -19.31
N LYS A 104 60.52 -34.58 -18.64
CA LYS A 104 59.57 -35.19 -17.69
C LYS A 104 58.14 -35.34 -18.25
N GLY A 105 57.98 -35.16 -19.56
CA GLY A 105 56.69 -35.18 -20.27
C GLY A 105 55.80 -33.96 -20.00
N PHE A 106 56.35 -32.87 -19.45
CA PHE A 106 55.63 -31.61 -19.28
C PHE A 106 55.69 -30.79 -20.58
N ALA A 107 54.60 -30.15 -20.95
CA ALA A 107 54.57 -29.30 -22.15
C ALA A 107 55.48 -28.07 -21.99
N VAL A 108 56.21 -27.75 -23.05
CA VAL A 108 56.98 -26.51 -23.19
C VAL A 108 56.01 -25.39 -23.56
N LEU A 109 56.09 -24.25 -22.89
CA LEU A 109 55.26 -23.08 -23.15
C LEU A 109 56.04 -22.03 -23.96
N GLU A 110 55.36 -21.37 -24.88
CA GLU A 110 55.86 -20.23 -25.64
C GLU A 110 54.94 -19.01 -25.47
N PRO A 111 55.42 -17.78 -25.75
CA PRO A 111 54.56 -16.60 -25.80
C PRO A 111 53.43 -16.77 -26.81
N ASN A 112 52.22 -16.36 -26.43
CA ASN A 112 51.05 -16.32 -27.29
C ASN A 112 50.76 -14.86 -27.69
N PRO A 113 51.30 -14.37 -28.83
CA PRO A 113 51.17 -12.96 -29.23
C PRO A 113 49.71 -12.54 -29.43
N ASP A 114 48.84 -13.45 -29.87
CA ASP A 114 47.41 -13.19 -30.05
C ASP A 114 46.65 -12.93 -28.73
N GLY A 115 47.21 -13.36 -27.59
CA GLY A 115 46.58 -13.28 -26.26
C GLY A 115 45.25 -14.04 -26.14
N LYS A 116 44.84 -14.79 -27.16
CA LYS A 116 43.55 -15.51 -27.26
C LYS A 116 43.43 -16.54 -26.13
N GLN A 117 42.26 -16.58 -25.49
CA GLN A 117 41.95 -17.53 -24.42
C GLN A 117 41.79 -18.94 -24.99
N TRP A 118 42.32 -19.95 -24.30
CA TRP A 118 42.36 -21.32 -24.80
C TRP A 118 42.06 -22.35 -23.71
N ARG A 119 41.98 -23.62 -24.10
CA ARG A 119 41.61 -24.75 -23.22
C ARG A 119 42.44 -25.98 -23.56
N PHE A 120 42.69 -26.80 -22.55
CA PHE A 120 43.27 -28.13 -22.72
C PHE A 120 42.66 -29.12 -21.71
N LEU A 121 42.73 -30.41 -22.04
CA LEU A 121 42.42 -31.49 -21.11
C LEU A 121 43.68 -31.86 -20.33
N ASP A 122 43.53 -32.15 -19.04
CA ASP A 122 44.65 -32.60 -18.22
C ASP A 122 45.09 -34.02 -18.65
N ALA A 123 46.40 -34.20 -18.79
CA ALA A 123 47.04 -35.48 -19.08
C ALA A 123 47.76 -36.07 -17.86
N SER A 124 47.63 -35.46 -16.68
CA SER A 124 48.24 -35.92 -15.44
C SER A 124 47.59 -37.23 -14.94
N PRO A 125 48.36 -38.14 -14.32
CA PRO A 125 47.80 -39.35 -13.71
C PRO A 125 46.72 -38.99 -12.68
N GLY A 126 45.58 -39.69 -12.72
CA GLY A 126 44.43 -39.45 -11.85
C GLY A 126 43.38 -38.46 -12.36
N ALA A 127 43.65 -37.73 -13.46
CA ALA A 127 42.73 -36.72 -13.99
C ALA A 127 41.32 -37.29 -14.32
N PRO A 128 40.23 -36.76 -13.72
CA PRO A 128 38.88 -37.22 -14.00
C PRO A 128 38.47 -37.05 -15.48
N THR A 129 37.65 -37.95 -16.03
CA THR A 129 37.30 -37.87 -17.48
C THR A 129 36.62 -36.55 -17.83
N GLY A 130 37.24 -35.79 -18.73
CA GLY A 130 36.79 -34.46 -19.15
C GLY A 130 37.29 -33.30 -18.29
N PHE A 131 38.14 -33.56 -17.29
CA PHE A 131 38.86 -32.53 -16.55
C PHE A 131 39.90 -31.83 -17.43
N GLY A 132 40.04 -30.53 -17.26
CA GLY A 132 40.93 -29.67 -18.02
C GLY A 132 41.08 -28.30 -17.37
N VAL A 133 41.73 -27.39 -18.07
CA VAL A 133 41.96 -26.01 -17.61
C VAL A 133 41.52 -25.05 -18.70
N PHE A 134 40.76 -24.04 -18.28
CA PHE A 134 40.50 -22.85 -19.08
C PHE A 134 41.54 -21.79 -18.77
N VAL A 135 42.25 -21.33 -19.80
CA VAL A 135 43.34 -20.36 -19.71
C VAL A 135 42.81 -18.98 -20.07
N GLY A 136 42.47 -18.19 -19.06
CA GLY A 136 41.95 -16.84 -19.19
C GLY A 136 43.06 -15.77 -19.25
N LYS A 137 42.64 -14.52 -19.47
CA LYS A 137 43.56 -13.36 -19.53
C LYS A 137 44.21 -13.07 -18.18
N LEU A 138 43.42 -13.07 -17.10
CA LEU A 138 43.87 -12.69 -15.75
C LEU A 138 44.22 -13.89 -14.87
N LYS A 139 43.65 -15.07 -15.16
CA LYS A 139 43.84 -16.32 -14.42
C LYS A 139 43.48 -17.55 -15.24
N SER A 140 43.96 -18.70 -14.79
CA SER A 140 43.54 -20.01 -15.30
C SER A 140 42.59 -20.67 -14.29
N THR A 141 41.73 -21.57 -14.76
CA THR A 141 40.68 -22.16 -13.91
C THR A 141 40.44 -23.62 -14.31
N TYR A 142 40.49 -24.52 -13.35
CA TYR A 142 40.16 -25.92 -13.55
C TYR A 142 38.68 -26.07 -13.92
N GLU A 143 38.36 -26.82 -14.97
CA GLU A 143 36.98 -27.11 -15.38
C GLU A 143 36.80 -28.59 -15.76
N VAL A 144 35.59 -29.12 -15.60
CA VAL A 144 35.21 -30.45 -16.11
C VAL A 144 34.12 -30.34 -17.14
N GLN A 145 34.38 -30.88 -18.34
CA GLN A 145 33.41 -31.09 -19.38
C GLN A 145 32.76 -32.48 -19.26
N ARG A 146 31.45 -32.55 -18.99
CA ARG A 146 30.70 -33.81 -18.92
C ARG A 146 29.35 -33.69 -19.63
N LYS A 147 28.93 -34.76 -20.33
CA LYS A 147 27.56 -34.88 -20.84
C LYS A 147 26.63 -35.26 -19.68
N ILE A 148 25.65 -34.41 -19.37
CA ILE A 148 24.69 -34.57 -18.28
C ILE A 148 23.32 -34.19 -18.85
N GLY A 149 22.31 -35.06 -18.71
CA GLY A 149 20.97 -34.82 -19.27
C GLY A 149 20.99 -34.59 -20.79
N GLY A 150 21.81 -35.35 -21.52
CA GLY A 150 21.97 -35.22 -22.98
C GLY A 150 22.82 -34.04 -23.45
N LYS A 151 23.02 -33.00 -22.63
CA LYS A 151 23.76 -31.78 -23.00
C LYS A 151 25.19 -31.79 -22.46
N VAL A 152 26.13 -31.20 -23.22
CA VAL A 152 27.52 -31.02 -22.77
C VAL A 152 27.55 -29.82 -21.81
N MET A 153 27.92 -30.06 -20.55
CA MET A 153 28.10 -29.02 -19.54
C MET A 153 29.57 -28.91 -19.16
N ARG A 154 30.06 -27.67 -18.98
CA ARG A 154 31.36 -27.36 -18.35
C ARG A 154 31.10 -26.87 -16.93
N ILE A 155 31.83 -27.43 -15.96
CA ILE A 155 31.69 -27.16 -14.54
C ILE A 155 33.01 -26.58 -14.03
N SER A 156 32.99 -25.34 -13.56
CA SER A 156 34.16 -24.69 -12.95
C SER A 156 34.47 -25.30 -11.58
N ILE A 157 35.72 -25.71 -11.38
CA ILE A 157 36.20 -26.38 -10.18
C ILE A 157 36.84 -25.37 -9.22
N GLY A 158 37.86 -24.64 -9.66
CA GLY A 158 38.58 -23.66 -8.84
C GLY A 158 39.72 -22.98 -9.62
N ASP A 159 40.32 -21.96 -9.01
CA ASP A 159 41.48 -21.24 -9.57
C ASP A 159 42.72 -22.13 -9.57
N THR A 160 43.58 -22.03 -10.60
CA THR A 160 44.84 -22.79 -10.62
C THR A 160 45.91 -22.20 -9.72
N SER A 161 45.78 -20.93 -9.28
CA SER A 161 46.70 -20.34 -8.29
C SER A 161 46.40 -20.74 -6.85
N GLU A 162 45.13 -21.05 -6.54
CA GLU A 162 44.63 -21.28 -5.17
C GLU A 162 44.45 -22.77 -4.83
N LEU A 163 44.16 -23.61 -5.84
CA LEU A 163 43.83 -25.02 -5.64
C LEU A 163 44.94 -25.94 -6.19
N SER A 164 45.36 -26.93 -5.41
CA SER A 164 46.32 -27.93 -5.91
C SER A 164 45.65 -28.82 -6.96
N LEU A 165 46.45 -29.39 -7.87
CA LEU A 165 45.93 -30.25 -8.93
C LEU A 165 45.18 -31.47 -8.38
N LYS A 166 45.67 -32.04 -7.26
CA LYS A 166 45.04 -33.18 -6.58
C LYS A 166 43.69 -32.78 -5.98
N ASP A 167 43.64 -31.69 -5.20
CA ASP A 167 42.39 -31.22 -4.59
C ASP A 167 41.36 -30.82 -5.67
N ALA A 168 41.83 -30.33 -6.82
CA ALA A 168 40.99 -30.06 -7.97
C ALA A 168 40.41 -31.34 -8.60
N HIS A 169 41.16 -32.45 -8.67
CA HIS A 169 40.65 -33.75 -9.11
C HIS A 169 39.58 -34.30 -8.15
N ASP A 170 39.80 -34.20 -6.84
CA ASP A 170 38.85 -34.67 -5.82
C ASP A 170 37.57 -33.81 -5.81
N LEU A 171 37.70 -32.48 -5.81
CA LEU A 171 36.58 -31.53 -5.88
C LEU A 171 35.79 -31.66 -7.20
N ALA A 172 36.45 -32.02 -8.29
CA ALA A 172 35.81 -32.35 -9.57
C ALA A 172 34.90 -33.57 -9.46
N GLY A 173 35.31 -34.63 -8.77
CA GLY A 173 34.46 -35.79 -8.49
C GLY A 173 33.15 -35.39 -7.80
N VAL A 174 33.25 -34.64 -6.70
CA VAL A 174 32.10 -34.17 -5.91
C VAL A 174 31.17 -33.27 -6.73
N LYS A 175 31.70 -32.25 -7.41
CA LYS A 175 30.90 -31.30 -8.20
C LYS A 175 30.21 -31.97 -9.40
N VAL A 176 30.85 -32.95 -10.03
CA VAL A 176 30.25 -33.72 -11.14
C VAL A 176 29.18 -34.69 -10.64
N ALA A 177 29.37 -35.34 -9.49
CA ALA A 177 28.38 -36.22 -8.88
C ALA A 177 27.08 -35.46 -8.53
N GLY A 178 27.19 -34.29 -7.89
CA GLY A 178 26.04 -33.41 -7.60
C GLY A 178 25.32 -32.95 -8.87
N ALA A 179 26.07 -32.47 -9.87
CA ALA A 179 25.49 -32.02 -11.15
C ALA A 179 24.80 -33.16 -11.93
N LYS A 180 25.33 -34.40 -11.85
CA LYS A 180 24.69 -35.59 -12.44
C LYS A 180 23.38 -35.95 -11.75
N LYS A 181 23.35 -35.95 -10.42
CA LYS A 181 22.16 -36.33 -9.63
C LYS A 181 20.96 -35.41 -9.91
N GLU A 182 21.20 -34.13 -10.17
CA GLU A 182 20.13 -33.13 -10.33
C GLU A 182 19.92 -32.61 -11.77
N GLY A 183 20.78 -33.00 -12.72
CA GLY A 183 20.71 -32.59 -14.12
C GLY A 183 20.91 -31.10 -14.38
N LYS A 184 21.45 -30.34 -13.40
CA LYS A 184 21.48 -28.86 -13.37
C LYS A 184 22.90 -28.34 -13.13
N ARG A 185 23.17 -27.10 -13.54
CA ARG A 185 24.49 -26.44 -13.37
C ARG A 185 24.73 -26.12 -11.88
N PRO A 186 25.92 -26.35 -11.31
CA PRO A 186 26.19 -26.12 -9.88
C PRO A 186 25.85 -24.73 -9.33
N LYS A 187 26.01 -23.66 -10.12
CA LYS A 187 25.60 -22.29 -9.72
C LYS A 187 24.10 -22.22 -9.36
N VAL A 188 23.25 -22.89 -10.14
CA VAL A 188 21.79 -22.96 -9.92
C VAL A 188 21.45 -23.79 -8.67
N LEU A 189 22.38 -24.60 -8.17
CA LEU A 189 22.19 -25.39 -6.95
C LEU A 189 22.52 -24.56 -5.72
N ALA A 190 23.66 -23.85 -5.75
CA ALA A 190 24.03 -22.89 -4.71
C ALA A 190 22.97 -21.77 -4.55
N GLU A 191 22.45 -21.23 -5.66
CA GLU A 191 21.39 -20.20 -5.64
C GLU A 191 20.09 -20.70 -4.98
N LYS A 192 19.71 -21.98 -5.19
CA LYS A 192 18.53 -22.56 -4.52
C LYS A 192 18.76 -22.78 -3.04
N GLU A 193 19.92 -23.33 -2.66
CA GLU A 193 20.24 -23.61 -1.27
C GLU A 193 20.27 -22.31 -0.45
N LEU A 194 20.92 -21.27 -0.99
CA LEU A 194 20.94 -19.94 -0.39
C LEU A 194 19.53 -19.31 -0.33
N SER A 195 18.68 -19.54 -1.34
CA SER A 195 17.26 -19.15 -1.28
C SER A 195 16.45 -19.93 -0.24
N ILE A 196 16.77 -21.19 0.04
CA ILE A 196 16.13 -22.00 1.08
C ILE A 196 16.57 -21.53 2.45
N GLN A 197 17.87 -21.29 2.65
CA GLN A 197 18.43 -20.73 3.89
C GLN A 197 17.85 -19.35 4.20
N ALA A 198 17.73 -18.47 3.20
CA ALA A 198 17.05 -17.18 3.34
C ALA A 198 15.55 -17.29 3.66
N THR A 199 14.90 -18.41 3.29
CA THR A 199 13.49 -18.67 3.65
C THR A 199 13.36 -19.19 5.08
N LYS A 200 14.33 -20.00 5.55
CA LYS A 200 14.41 -20.46 6.95
C LYS A 200 14.65 -19.30 7.92
N ALA A 201 15.58 -18.41 7.58
CA ALA A 201 15.94 -17.24 8.38
C ALA A 201 14.95 -16.06 8.25
N LEU A 202 13.80 -16.25 7.58
CA LEU A 202 12.82 -15.18 7.34
C LEU A 202 12.10 -14.83 8.63
N THR A 203 12.25 -13.60 9.11
CA THR A 203 11.64 -13.14 10.37
C THR A 203 10.21 -12.61 10.18
N VAL A 204 9.45 -12.50 11.27
CA VAL A 204 8.10 -11.91 11.27
C VAL A 204 8.09 -10.50 10.65
N ASN A 205 9.01 -9.63 11.06
CA ASN A 205 9.13 -8.27 10.50
C ASN A 205 9.46 -8.28 9.01
N GLN A 206 10.34 -9.19 8.56
CA GLN A 206 10.66 -9.35 7.13
C GLN A 206 9.45 -9.85 6.33
N ALA A 207 8.63 -10.75 6.86
CA ALA A 207 7.38 -11.15 6.23
C ALA A 207 6.38 -10.00 6.13
N ILE A 208 6.24 -9.17 7.17
CA ILE A 208 5.39 -7.97 7.13
C ILE A 208 5.92 -6.98 6.08
N GLN A 209 7.24 -6.82 5.93
CA GLN A 209 7.84 -5.99 4.88
C GLN A 209 7.55 -6.55 3.47
N LEU A 210 7.71 -7.86 3.25
CA LEU A 210 7.36 -8.50 1.98
C LEU A 210 5.87 -8.37 1.64
N TYR A 211 5.00 -8.40 2.64
CA TYR A 211 3.56 -8.17 2.48
C TYR A 211 3.25 -6.69 2.21
N HIS A 212 3.92 -5.76 2.89
CA HIS A 212 3.87 -4.32 2.64
C HIS A 212 4.22 -3.98 1.19
N ASP A 213 5.34 -4.49 0.69
CA ASP A 213 5.82 -4.19 -0.66
C ASP A 213 4.90 -4.77 -1.73
N MET A 214 4.30 -5.94 -1.46
CA MET A 214 3.23 -6.50 -2.29
C MET A 214 1.99 -5.59 -2.31
N LEU A 215 1.54 -5.11 -1.15
CA LEU A 215 0.41 -4.19 -1.04
C LEU A 215 0.66 -2.83 -1.71
N ALA A 216 1.91 -2.35 -1.73
CA ALA A 216 2.30 -1.13 -2.41
C ALA A 216 2.31 -1.28 -3.94
N ARG A 217 2.81 -2.42 -4.47
CA ARG A 217 3.02 -2.62 -5.93
C ARG A 217 1.90 -3.33 -6.69
N ARG A 218 0.91 -3.92 -6.01
CA ARG A 218 -0.21 -4.63 -6.68
C ARG A 218 -1.04 -3.67 -7.53
N THR A 219 -1.76 -4.21 -8.53
CA THR A 219 -2.57 -3.48 -9.53
C THR A 219 -3.48 -2.37 -8.98
N ARG A 220 -3.98 -2.53 -7.75
CA ARG A 220 -4.66 -1.48 -6.99
C ARG A 220 -3.94 -1.27 -5.66
N PRO A 221 -2.96 -0.36 -5.57
CA PRO A 221 -2.16 -0.15 -4.38
C PRO A 221 -3.00 0.02 -3.10
N ALA A 222 -2.44 -0.40 -1.97
CA ALA A 222 -2.95 -0.01 -0.66
C ALA A 222 -2.78 1.52 -0.47
N THR A 223 -3.62 2.12 0.37
CA THR A 223 -3.46 3.55 0.69
C THR A 223 -2.28 3.74 1.63
N GLU A 224 -1.69 4.94 1.64
CA GLU A 224 -0.61 5.30 2.57
C GLU A 224 -0.98 4.98 4.04
N GLY A 225 -2.22 5.23 4.46
CA GLY A 225 -2.69 4.88 5.81
C GLY A 225 -2.73 3.37 6.09
N THR A 226 -2.98 2.54 5.07
CA THR A 226 -2.83 1.07 5.19
C THR A 226 -1.36 0.69 5.27
N LEU A 227 -0.49 1.23 4.42
CA LEU A 227 0.95 0.94 4.44
C LEU A 227 1.59 1.33 5.79
N LYS A 228 1.29 2.55 6.27
CA LYS A 228 1.67 3.04 7.60
C LYS A 228 1.17 2.16 8.75
N THR A 229 0.05 1.43 8.58
CA THR A 229 -0.41 0.45 9.58
C THR A 229 0.56 -0.72 9.70
N LEU A 230 1.12 -1.21 8.59
CA LEU A 230 2.11 -2.28 8.58
C LEU A 230 3.44 -1.79 9.19
N THR A 231 3.90 -0.59 8.84
CA THR A 231 5.08 0.03 9.44
C THR A 231 4.94 0.19 10.96
N ASN A 232 3.78 0.65 11.42
CA ASN A 232 3.47 0.74 12.86
C ASN A 232 3.42 -0.64 13.54
N SER A 233 3.08 -1.70 12.81
CA SER A 233 3.06 -3.06 13.36
C SER A 233 4.47 -3.61 13.52
N ILE A 234 5.34 -3.45 12.50
CA ILE A 234 6.79 -3.74 12.60
C ILE A 234 7.40 -3.01 13.80
N ALA A 235 7.14 -1.71 13.95
CA ALA A 235 7.65 -0.90 15.05
C ALA A 235 7.10 -1.25 16.45
N ARG A 236 6.05 -2.08 16.54
CA ARG A 236 5.57 -2.65 17.83
C ARG A 236 6.19 -4.01 18.10
N LEU A 237 6.28 -4.86 17.09
CA LEU A 237 6.85 -6.21 17.20
C LEU A 237 8.38 -6.17 17.42
N ALA A 238 9.05 -5.10 17.00
CA ALA A 238 10.47 -4.85 17.20
C ALA A 238 10.83 -4.23 18.58
N ARG A 239 9.85 -3.96 19.45
CA ARG A 239 10.11 -3.39 20.78
C ARG A 239 10.81 -4.42 21.68
N PRO A 240 11.77 -4.04 22.54
CA PRO A 240 12.51 -5.01 23.37
C PRO A 240 11.60 -5.90 24.23
N GLU A 241 10.54 -5.32 24.80
CA GLU A 241 9.57 -6.04 25.64
C GLU A 241 8.61 -6.95 24.84
N VAL A 242 8.61 -6.86 23.51
CA VAL A 242 7.76 -7.69 22.63
C VAL A 242 8.58 -8.75 21.89
N GLY A 243 9.76 -8.39 21.37
CA GLY A 243 10.79 -9.30 20.80
C GLY A 243 10.46 -10.04 19.49
N ILE A 244 9.23 -10.52 19.34
CA ILE A 244 8.80 -11.50 18.32
C ILE A 244 9.04 -11.06 16.86
N GLY A 245 9.13 -9.74 16.60
CA GLY A 245 9.34 -9.22 15.25
C GLY A 245 10.65 -9.69 14.60
N ASN A 246 11.66 -10.01 15.41
CA ASN A 246 12.98 -10.42 14.94
C ASN A 246 13.19 -11.95 14.95
N ILE A 247 12.22 -12.73 15.46
CA ILE A 247 12.31 -14.19 15.51
C ILE A 247 12.05 -14.76 14.10
N PRO A 248 12.85 -15.74 13.60
CA PRO A 248 12.56 -16.46 12.38
C PRO A 248 11.23 -17.22 12.48
N ILE A 249 10.43 -17.23 11.41
CA ILE A 249 9.05 -17.78 11.49
C ILE A 249 9.06 -19.29 11.78
N MET A 250 10.12 -20.03 11.44
CA MET A 250 10.23 -21.45 11.79
C MET A 250 10.58 -21.72 13.26
N ASP A 251 11.05 -20.71 14.00
CA ASP A 251 11.47 -20.82 15.39
C ASP A 251 10.39 -20.25 16.35
N LEU A 252 9.21 -19.92 15.80
CA LEU A 252 8.03 -19.51 16.55
C LEU A 252 7.30 -20.72 17.12
N ASP A 253 6.60 -20.47 18.23
CA ASP A 253 5.58 -21.34 18.79
C ASP A 253 4.38 -20.51 19.26
N GLU A 254 3.29 -21.19 19.61
CA GLU A 254 2.03 -20.57 20.04
C GLU A 254 2.17 -19.81 21.37
N GLU A 255 3.06 -20.26 22.27
CA GLU A 255 3.31 -19.61 23.57
C GLU A 255 4.01 -18.25 23.38
N GLN A 256 5.05 -18.20 22.55
CA GLN A 256 5.73 -16.97 22.13
C GLN A 256 4.73 -15.97 21.53
N VAL A 257 3.83 -16.43 20.64
CA VAL A 257 2.79 -15.59 20.04
C VAL A 257 1.86 -15.00 21.10
N THR A 258 1.33 -15.83 22.01
CA THR A 258 0.40 -15.39 23.05
C THR A 258 1.06 -14.45 24.06
N ASN A 259 2.30 -14.74 24.48
CA ASN A 259 3.08 -13.87 25.36
C ASN A 259 3.38 -12.52 24.68
N ALA A 260 3.82 -12.52 23.43
CA ALA A 260 4.08 -11.30 22.67
C ALA A 260 2.82 -10.47 22.41
N PHE A 261 1.64 -11.10 22.29
CA PHE A 261 0.36 -10.40 22.17
C PHE A 261 0.03 -9.62 23.45
N GLN A 262 0.18 -10.23 24.63
CA GLN A 262 -0.03 -9.55 25.91
C GLN A 262 1.02 -8.46 26.15
N ALA A 263 2.29 -8.72 25.88
CA ALA A 263 3.35 -7.72 25.97
C ALA A 263 3.07 -6.52 25.04
N THR A 264 2.62 -6.77 23.81
CA THR A 264 2.21 -5.70 22.87
C THR A 264 1.03 -4.89 23.40
N ARG A 265 0.06 -5.54 24.07
CA ARG A 265 -1.08 -4.87 24.68
C ARG A 265 -0.64 -3.96 25.85
N VAL A 266 0.19 -4.46 26.76
CA VAL A 266 0.75 -3.68 27.88
C VAL A 266 1.58 -2.51 27.35
N SER A 267 2.54 -2.78 26.47
CA SER A 267 3.37 -1.76 25.83
C SER A 267 2.55 -0.68 25.11
N ALA A 268 1.48 -1.06 24.40
CA ALA A 268 0.59 -0.11 23.74
C ALA A 268 -0.31 0.68 24.72
N ALA A 269 -0.63 0.13 25.90
CA ALA A 269 -1.34 0.83 26.96
C ALA A 269 -0.44 1.88 27.64
N LEU A 270 0.79 1.54 28.03
CA LEU A 270 1.75 2.46 28.64
C LEU A 270 2.08 3.65 27.71
N ASN A 271 2.23 3.37 26.40
CA ASN A 271 2.42 4.37 25.35
C ASN A 271 1.14 5.18 24.99
N SER A 272 0.01 4.98 25.69
CA SER A 272 -1.24 5.67 25.39
C SER A 272 -1.29 7.08 25.98
N ASN A 273 -1.53 8.09 25.14
CA ASN A 273 -1.79 9.47 25.57
C ASN A 273 -3.21 9.68 26.15
N ARG A 274 -3.96 8.59 26.39
CA ARG A 274 -5.33 8.61 26.94
C ARG A 274 -5.44 8.05 28.36
N LEU A 275 -4.37 7.47 28.90
CA LEU A 275 -4.34 6.98 30.27
C LEU A 275 -3.67 8.03 31.18
N PRO A 276 -4.22 8.31 32.38
CA PRO A 276 -3.52 9.06 33.41
C PRO A 276 -2.20 8.37 33.79
N GLN A 277 -1.19 9.14 34.17
CA GLN A 277 0.12 8.58 34.54
C GLN A 277 0.04 7.57 35.70
N PRO A 278 -0.69 7.82 36.82
CA PRO A 278 -0.81 6.84 37.91
C PRO A 278 -1.40 5.48 37.49
N VAL A 279 -2.25 5.46 36.45
CA VAL A 279 -2.80 4.21 35.90
C VAL A 279 -1.73 3.45 35.11
N LYS A 280 -0.84 4.15 34.41
CA LYS A 280 0.28 3.53 33.69
C LYS A 280 1.30 2.95 34.67
N ASP A 281 1.71 3.73 35.65
CA ASP A 281 2.69 3.32 36.67
C ASP A 281 2.20 2.05 37.39
N PHE A 282 0.90 1.97 37.68
CA PHE A 282 0.29 0.78 38.27
C PHE A 282 0.18 -0.41 37.29
N MET A 283 -0.11 -0.18 36.01
CA MET A 283 -0.08 -1.24 34.98
C MET A 283 1.32 -1.82 34.78
N GLU A 284 2.34 -0.96 34.79
CA GLU A 284 3.76 -1.33 34.66
C GLU A 284 4.19 -2.17 35.87
N LEU A 285 3.90 -1.70 37.10
CA LEU A 285 4.15 -2.45 38.34
C LEU A 285 3.46 -3.83 38.38
N LYS A 286 2.29 -3.98 37.74
CA LYS A 286 1.53 -5.23 37.68
C LYS A 286 1.82 -6.10 36.46
N GLY A 287 2.54 -5.60 35.45
CA GLY A 287 2.74 -6.28 34.17
C GLY A 287 1.46 -6.58 33.38
N ARG A 288 0.31 -5.97 33.71
CA ARG A 288 -0.99 -6.25 33.05
C ARG A 288 -1.89 -5.02 32.91
N VAL A 289 -2.76 -5.05 31.91
CA VAL A 289 -3.77 -3.99 31.62
C VAL A 289 -5.11 -4.25 32.32
N ASP A 290 -5.44 -5.50 32.61
CA ASP A 290 -6.75 -5.90 33.19
C ASP A 290 -6.81 -5.61 34.69
N LEU A 291 -6.96 -4.33 35.06
CA LEU A 291 -7.07 -3.88 36.45
C LEU A 291 -8.46 -4.15 37.04
N THR A 292 -8.51 -4.63 38.28
CA THR A 292 -9.76 -4.90 39.01
C THR A 292 -10.48 -3.61 39.38
N ASP A 293 -11.78 -3.68 39.71
CA ASP A 293 -12.52 -2.49 40.14
C ASP A 293 -11.96 -1.88 41.43
N VAL A 294 -11.43 -2.71 42.34
CA VAL A 294 -10.77 -2.26 43.58
C VAL A 294 -9.43 -1.58 43.30
N GLU A 295 -8.64 -2.09 42.36
CA GLU A 295 -7.40 -1.44 41.92
C GLU A 295 -7.69 -0.08 41.27
N LEU A 296 -8.70 -0.02 40.40
CA LEU A 296 -9.10 1.20 39.70
C LEU A 296 -9.72 2.25 40.64
N ALA A 297 -10.53 1.84 41.62
CA ALA A 297 -11.09 2.74 42.62
C ALA A 297 -9.99 3.42 43.48
N LYS A 298 -8.93 2.68 43.86
CA LYS A 298 -7.75 3.24 44.55
C LYS A 298 -6.99 4.27 43.72
N LEU A 299 -7.09 4.20 42.40
CA LEU A 299 -6.51 5.16 41.45
C LEU A 299 -7.48 6.31 41.09
N GLY A 300 -8.58 6.48 41.84
CA GLY A 300 -9.58 7.53 41.63
C GLY A 300 -10.56 7.26 40.48
N VAL A 301 -10.59 6.05 39.90
CA VAL A 301 -11.44 5.74 38.74
C VAL A 301 -12.81 5.22 39.18
N THR A 302 -13.76 6.14 39.30
CA THR A 302 -15.15 5.84 39.73
C THR A 302 -16.04 5.35 38.60
N SER A 303 -16.01 5.99 37.42
CA SER A 303 -16.88 5.70 36.26
C SER A 303 -16.63 4.33 35.62
N GLU A 304 -17.70 3.55 35.42
CA GLU A 304 -17.68 2.29 34.66
C GLU A 304 -17.11 2.49 33.25
N ALA A 305 -17.52 3.55 32.53
CA ALA A 305 -17.06 3.82 31.18
C ALA A 305 -15.55 4.13 31.13
N MET A 306 -15.00 4.79 32.15
CA MET A 306 -13.55 4.95 32.30
C MET A 306 -12.87 3.60 32.59
N ARG A 307 -13.40 2.79 33.51
CA ARG A 307 -12.83 1.45 33.80
C ARG A 307 -12.79 0.57 32.55
N THR A 308 -13.86 0.55 31.75
CA THR A 308 -13.90 -0.17 30.47
C THR A 308 -12.88 0.36 29.46
N ARG A 309 -12.70 1.69 29.37
CA ARG A 309 -11.67 2.29 28.50
C ARG A 309 -10.25 1.97 28.93
N ILE A 310 -9.99 1.91 30.24
CA ILE A 310 -8.68 1.57 30.80
C ILE A 310 -8.36 0.09 30.52
N ARG A 311 -9.29 -0.83 30.81
CA ARG A 311 -9.13 -2.27 30.51
C ARG A 311 -8.92 -2.52 29.01
N ALA A 312 -9.63 -1.79 28.16
CA ALA A 312 -9.48 -1.90 26.70
C ALA A 312 -8.26 -1.15 26.12
N ALA A 313 -7.40 -0.55 26.95
CA ALA A 313 -6.17 0.07 26.48
C ALA A 313 -5.26 -0.98 25.81
N GLY A 314 -4.54 -0.56 24.77
CA GLY A 314 -3.67 -1.42 23.98
C GLY A 314 -4.37 -2.46 23.10
N VAL A 315 -5.59 -2.94 23.44
CA VAL A 315 -6.27 -4.07 22.77
C VAL A 315 -6.32 -3.90 21.25
N SER A 316 -6.88 -2.80 20.76
CA SER A 316 -6.98 -2.56 19.30
C SER A 316 -5.63 -2.35 18.61
N ALA A 317 -4.57 -2.02 19.34
CA ALA A 317 -3.21 -1.95 18.79
C ALA A 317 -2.59 -3.36 18.71
N ALA A 318 -2.79 -4.22 19.71
CA ALA A 318 -2.38 -5.62 19.68
C ALA A 318 -3.11 -6.37 18.56
N GLU A 319 -4.45 -6.36 18.54
CA GLU A 319 -5.28 -6.98 17.50
C GLU A 319 -4.87 -6.54 16.09
N GLN A 320 -4.69 -5.24 15.85
CA GLN A 320 -4.27 -4.73 14.54
C GLN A 320 -2.87 -5.21 14.14
N THR A 321 -1.96 -5.36 15.11
CA THR A 321 -0.57 -5.76 14.88
C THR A 321 -0.51 -7.27 14.59
N PHE A 322 -1.17 -8.11 15.38
CA PHE A 322 -1.15 -9.56 15.21
C PHE A 322 -2.03 -10.01 14.03
N ALA A 323 -3.15 -9.33 13.73
CA ALA A 323 -3.87 -9.51 12.47
C ALA A 323 -3.09 -9.00 11.23
N THR A 324 -2.04 -8.20 11.42
CA THR A 324 -1.11 -7.85 10.34
C THR A 324 -0.05 -8.92 10.17
N ALA A 325 0.56 -9.39 11.27
CA ALA A 325 1.51 -10.50 11.27
C ALA A 325 0.91 -11.79 10.69
N PHE A 326 -0.25 -12.24 11.18
CA PHE A 326 -0.97 -13.41 10.68
C PHE A 326 -1.18 -13.38 9.14
N ARG A 327 -1.60 -12.23 8.59
CA ARG A 327 -1.79 -12.06 7.14
C ARG A 327 -0.46 -12.07 6.37
N ALA A 328 0.59 -11.52 6.96
CA ALA A 328 1.92 -11.49 6.37
C ALA A 328 2.59 -12.88 6.35
N VAL A 329 2.47 -13.64 7.45
CA VAL A 329 2.91 -15.04 7.55
C VAL A 329 2.18 -15.91 6.52
N ASN A 330 0.84 -15.86 6.47
CA ASN A 330 0.07 -16.57 5.44
C ASN A 330 0.51 -16.22 4.00
N TYR A 331 0.82 -14.96 3.72
CA TYR A 331 1.32 -14.53 2.41
C TYR A 331 2.70 -15.12 2.07
N VAL A 332 3.64 -15.20 3.03
CA VAL A 332 4.96 -15.79 2.75
C VAL A 332 4.93 -17.31 2.72
N VAL A 333 4.05 -17.96 3.50
CA VAL A 333 3.78 -19.40 3.45
C VAL A 333 3.21 -19.81 2.10
N ASP A 334 2.17 -19.13 1.58
CA ASP A 334 1.65 -19.39 0.23
C ASP A 334 2.71 -19.12 -0.87
N LYS A 335 3.50 -18.05 -0.73
CA LYS A 335 4.59 -17.73 -1.66
C LYS A 335 5.64 -18.85 -1.68
N GLU A 336 6.00 -19.39 -0.52
CA GLU A 336 6.93 -20.53 -0.38
C GLU A 336 6.31 -21.83 -0.90
N ALA A 337 5.04 -22.13 -0.60
CA ALA A 337 4.35 -23.30 -1.15
C ALA A 337 4.34 -23.30 -2.69
N ARG A 338 4.10 -22.14 -3.32
CA ARG A 338 4.20 -21.96 -4.77
C ARG A 338 5.63 -22.10 -5.29
N ALA A 339 6.63 -21.59 -4.57
CA ALA A 339 8.04 -21.74 -4.94
C ALA A 339 8.50 -23.21 -4.84
N ALA A 340 8.14 -23.91 -3.77
CA ALA A 340 8.40 -25.31 -3.51
C ALA A 340 7.76 -26.22 -4.57
N LYS A 341 6.48 -25.99 -4.90
CA LYS A 341 5.77 -26.69 -5.99
C LYS A 341 6.48 -26.50 -7.34
N LYS A 342 6.85 -25.27 -7.69
CA LYS A 342 7.61 -24.97 -8.93
C LYS A 342 8.99 -25.64 -8.96
N ALA A 343 9.63 -25.78 -7.80
CA ALA A 343 10.94 -26.41 -7.67
C ALA A 343 10.89 -27.94 -7.45
N GLN A 344 9.69 -28.55 -7.38
CA GLN A 344 9.46 -29.97 -7.06
C GLN A 344 10.14 -30.41 -5.76
N ARG A 345 10.08 -29.56 -4.72
CA ARG A 345 10.57 -29.85 -3.36
C ARG A 345 9.44 -29.69 -2.34
N LYS A 346 9.64 -30.22 -1.13
CA LYS A 346 8.78 -29.86 0.02
C LYS A 346 8.94 -28.38 0.35
N ALA A 347 7.85 -27.75 0.80
CA ALA A 347 7.90 -26.41 1.38
C ALA A 347 8.69 -26.48 2.69
N VAL A 348 9.48 -25.45 2.96
CA VAL A 348 10.30 -25.36 4.17
C VAL A 348 9.59 -24.52 5.24
N LEU A 349 8.86 -23.49 4.80
CA LEU A 349 7.93 -22.73 5.64
C LEU A 349 6.50 -23.25 5.42
N PHE A 350 5.82 -23.59 6.52
CA PHE A 350 4.44 -24.06 6.57
C PHE A 350 3.84 -23.72 7.95
N GLY A 351 2.52 -23.82 8.10
CA GLY A 351 1.85 -23.42 9.36
C GLY A 351 1.76 -21.91 9.56
N ASN A 352 1.12 -21.49 10.65
CA ASN A 352 1.02 -20.08 11.06
C ASN A 352 0.51 -20.00 12.51
N ASP A 353 1.43 -19.99 13.46
CA ASP A 353 1.19 -20.08 14.91
C ASP A 353 0.43 -18.86 15.46
N PHE A 354 0.34 -17.78 14.68
CA PHE A 354 -0.57 -16.65 14.98
C PHE A 354 -2.06 -17.06 14.98
N GLY A 355 -2.42 -18.25 14.47
CA GLY A 355 -3.77 -18.81 14.52
C GLY A 355 -4.32 -18.98 15.94
N VAL A 356 -3.46 -19.33 16.91
CA VAL A 356 -3.83 -19.58 18.32
C VAL A 356 -4.62 -18.42 18.95
N LEU A 357 -4.37 -17.18 18.52
CA LEU A 357 -5.05 -16.00 19.05
C LEU A 357 -6.54 -15.92 18.69
N TRP A 358 -6.98 -16.60 17.63
CA TRP A 358 -8.39 -16.77 17.31
C TRP A 358 -8.98 -18.00 17.99
N GLU A 359 -8.22 -19.08 18.07
CA GLU A 359 -8.65 -20.36 18.67
C GLU A 359 -8.85 -20.23 20.19
N GLU A 360 -7.95 -19.50 20.88
CA GLU A 360 -8.10 -19.12 22.30
C GLU A 360 -9.00 -17.89 22.55
N GLY A 361 -9.63 -17.33 21.51
CA GLY A 361 -10.54 -16.18 21.66
C GLY A 361 -9.89 -14.87 22.13
N LYS A 362 -8.56 -14.68 21.97
CA LYS A 362 -7.87 -13.41 22.32
C LYS A 362 -8.24 -12.25 21.41
N MET A 363 -8.64 -12.56 20.18
CA MET A 363 -9.06 -11.60 19.15
C MET A 363 -10.56 -11.33 19.26
N ARG A 364 -10.98 -10.07 19.48
CA ARG A 364 -12.42 -9.75 19.53
C ARG A 364 -13.07 -9.90 18.16
N ASP A 365 -14.27 -10.48 18.19
CA ASP A 365 -15.17 -10.59 17.06
C ASP A 365 -16.01 -9.31 16.86
N ALA A 366 -17.05 -9.38 16.02
CA ALA A 366 -17.93 -8.24 15.77
C ALA A 366 -18.83 -7.90 16.98
N ALA A 367 -19.28 -8.90 17.73
CA ALA A 367 -20.13 -8.72 18.91
C ALA A 367 -19.33 -8.14 20.09
N GLY A 368 -18.20 -8.74 20.47
CA GLY A 368 -17.34 -8.23 21.53
C GLY A 368 -16.77 -6.83 21.23
N LEU A 369 -16.63 -6.47 19.95
CA LEU A 369 -16.30 -5.09 19.55
C LEU A 369 -17.49 -4.13 19.69
N HIS A 370 -18.74 -4.58 19.47
CA HIS A 370 -19.96 -3.81 19.72
C HIS A 370 -20.14 -3.53 21.22
N ASP A 371 -20.16 -4.58 22.05
CA ASP A 371 -20.23 -4.52 23.51
C ASP A 371 -19.20 -3.55 24.10
N TYR A 372 -17.97 -3.60 23.61
CA TYR A 372 -16.93 -2.66 24.01
C TYR A 372 -17.31 -1.22 23.69
N TYR A 373 -17.83 -0.94 22.49
CA TYR A 373 -18.16 0.43 22.09
C TYR A 373 -19.32 1.02 22.90
N GLU A 374 -20.27 0.18 23.29
CA GLU A 374 -21.39 0.52 24.17
C GLU A 374 -20.90 0.81 25.60
N LYS A 375 -20.31 -0.19 26.28
CA LYS A 375 -19.85 -0.09 27.68
C LYS A 375 -18.81 1.02 27.87
N ALA A 376 -17.89 1.19 26.91
CA ALA A 376 -16.90 2.26 26.94
C ALA A 376 -17.44 3.64 26.52
N ARG A 377 -18.71 3.75 26.12
CA ARG A 377 -19.33 4.98 25.58
C ARG A 377 -18.50 5.64 24.48
N VAL A 378 -17.91 4.83 23.57
CA VAL A 378 -16.96 5.27 22.53
C VAL A 378 -17.67 5.74 21.25
N ARG A 379 -18.98 5.49 21.15
CA ARG A 379 -19.85 5.98 20.08
C ARG A 379 -21.02 6.73 20.72
N ASN A 380 -20.87 8.04 20.91
CA ASN A 380 -21.89 8.86 21.57
C ASN A 380 -22.54 9.85 20.58
N PRO A 381 -23.49 9.42 19.72
CA PRO A 381 -24.24 10.31 18.86
C PRO A 381 -25.12 11.24 19.72
N LEU A 382 -24.97 12.55 19.51
CA LEU A 382 -25.64 13.58 20.30
C LEU A 382 -27.16 13.36 20.31
N GLY A 383 -27.79 13.51 21.47
CA GLY A 383 -29.20 13.27 21.71
C GLY A 383 -30.05 14.53 21.80
N SER A 384 -31.36 14.36 21.58
CA SER A 384 -32.39 15.34 21.96
C SER A 384 -32.84 15.13 23.40
N GLU A 385 -32.96 13.86 23.80
CA GLU A 385 -33.39 13.41 25.15
C GLU A 385 -32.53 14.01 26.27
N ASP A 386 -31.21 14.07 26.04
CA ASP A 386 -30.21 14.64 26.97
C ASP A 386 -29.83 16.10 26.61
N ASN A 387 -30.55 16.70 25.65
CA ASN A 387 -30.32 18.04 25.11
C ASN A 387 -28.88 18.29 24.58
N THR A 388 -28.07 17.24 24.39
CA THR A 388 -26.66 17.38 23.97
C THR A 388 -26.51 17.84 22.52
N LEU A 389 -27.47 17.53 21.64
CA LEU A 389 -27.46 18.05 20.26
C LEU A 389 -27.72 19.56 20.23
N GLY A 390 -28.77 20.02 20.92
CA GLY A 390 -29.13 21.44 20.97
C GLY A 390 -27.98 22.29 21.53
N ASN A 391 -27.45 21.87 22.68
CA ASN A 391 -26.29 22.52 23.31
C ASN A 391 -25.05 22.49 22.40
N ALA A 392 -24.81 21.41 21.65
CA ALA A 392 -23.68 21.33 20.72
C ALA A 392 -23.83 22.27 19.52
N ILE A 393 -25.05 22.38 18.96
CA ILE A 393 -25.33 23.29 17.84
C ILE A 393 -25.17 24.74 18.30
N GLU A 394 -25.77 25.14 19.42
CA GLU A 394 -25.66 26.51 19.95
C GLU A 394 -24.22 26.85 20.38
N TYR A 395 -23.49 25.91 20.99
CA TYR A 395 -22.06 26.09 21.26
C TYR A 395 -21.26 26.32 19.97
N LEU A 396 -21.41 25.47 18.96
CA LEU A 396 -20.71 25.64 17.70
C LEU A 396 -21.08 26.97 17.04
N TRP A 397 -22.37 27.31 17.01
CA TRP A 397 -22.89 28.51 16.36
C TRP A 397 -22.39 29.81 17.00
N SER A 398 -22.45 29.92 18.33
CA SER A 398 -21.92 31.07 19.09
C SER A 398 -20.39 31.20 18.92
N ARG A 399 -19.65 30.09 18.89
CA ARG A 399 -18.19 30.08 18.70
C ARG A 399 -17.73 30.53 17.32
N ARG A 400 -18.64 30.76 16.34
CA ARG A 400 -18.33 31.32 15.02
C ARG A 400 -17.58 32.66 15.11
N GLN A 401 -18.07 33.55 15.97
CA GLN A 401 -17.57 34.92 16.11
C GLN A 401 -16.36 35.02 17.06
N ALA A 402 -16.12 33.99 17.88
CA ALA A 402 -15.00 33.96 18.82
C ALA A 402 -13.63 34.05 18.13
N GLN A 403 -12.64 34.59 18.85
CA GLN A 403 -11.30 34.91 18.33
C GLN A 403 -11.34 35.86 17.11
N ARG A 404 -12.19 36.89 17.15
CA ARG A 404 -12.39 37.86 16.04
C ARG A 404 -12.70 37.14 14.70
N GLY A 405 -13.60 36.16 14.73
CA GLY A 405 -13.99 35.36 13.57
C GLY A 405 -13.01 34.26 13.12
N GLN A 406 -11.83 34.10 13.73
CA GLN A 406 -10.86 33.07 13.32
C GLN A 406 -11.37 31.62 13.46
N ASN A 407 -12.40 31.40 14.27
CA ASN A 407 -13.07 30.11 14.41
C ASN A 407 -14.08 29.80 13.30
N GLU A 408 -14.53 30.79 12.54
CA GLU A 408 -15.66 30.69 11.61
C GLU A 408 -15.57 29.50 10.65
N SER A 409 -14.48 29.41 9.87
CA SER A 409 -14.31 28.31 8.89
C SER A 409 -14.31 26.94 9.55
N GLY A 410 -13.86 26.84 10.81
CA GLY A 410 -13.89 25.61 11.60
C GLY A 410 -15.27 25.26 12.14
N VAL A 411 -16.06 26.27 12.55
CA VAL A 411 -17.44 26.11 12.99
C VAL A 411 -18.34 25.65 11.85
N TYR A 412 -18.32 26.35 10.71
CA TYR A 412 -19.12 25.92 9.54
C TYR A 412 -18.70 24.54 9.04
N TYR A 413 -17.41 24.20 9.09
CA TYR A 413 -16.92 22.85 8.79
C TYR A 413 -17.51 21.78 9.72
N LEU A 414 -17.57 22.03 11.03
CA LEU A 414 -18.14 21.08 12.00
C LEU A 414 -19.66 20.96 11.85
N LEU A 415 -20.37 22.08 11.73
CA LEU A 415 -21.82 22.10 11.51
C LEU A 415 -22.19 21.41 10.18
N THR A 416 -21.45 21.66 9.09
CA THR A 416 -21.71 20.96 7.82
C THR A 416 -21.33 19.47 7.90
N THR A 417 -20.34 19.09 8.70
CA THR A 417 -20.03 17.66 8.98
C THR A 417 -21.16 16.98 9.77
N LEU A 418 -21.84 17.71 10.66
CA LEU A 418 -23.00 17.25 11.41
C LEU A 418 -24.23 17.08 10.49
N PHE A 419 -24.62 18.11 9.76
CA PHE A 419 -25.85 18.09 8.93
C PHE A 419 -25.72 17.29 7.63
N LEU A 420 -24.52 17.16 7.02
CA LEU A 420 -24.33 16.24 5.87
C LEU A 420 -24.04 14.80 6.28
N GLY A 421 -23.67 14.53 7.53
CA GLY A 421 -23.19 13.20 7.93
C GLY A 421 -21.93 12.73 7.19
N ALA A 422 -21.22 13.65 6.52
CA ALA A 422 -20.00 13.37 5.78
C ALA A 422 -18.86 12.96 6.72
N ARG A 423 -17.82 12.28 6.23
CA ARG A 423 -16.61 12.09 7.05
C ARG A 423 -15.86 13.42 7.15
N ARG A 424 -15.23 13.69 8.29
CA ARG A 424 -14.41 14.90 8.51
C ARG A 424 -13.47 15.25 7.34
N ASN A 425 -12.80 14.25 6.76
CA ASN A 425 -11.86 14.44 5.65
C ASN A 425 -12.55 14.65 4.28
N GLU A 426 -13.83 14.28 4.16
CA GLU A 426 -14.68 14.52 2.99
C GLU A 426 -15.18 15.98 3.03
N THR A 427 -15.73 16.44 4.17
CA THR A 427 -16.14 17.85 4.37
C THR A 427 -14.97 18.83 4.22
N ALA A 428 -13.82 18.53 4.82
CA ALA A 428 -12.64 19.40 4.78
C ALA A 428 -12.11 19.64 3.35
N LYS A 429 -12.41 18.73 2.41
CA LYS A 429 -11.91 18.75 1.03
C LYS A 429 -12.95 19.22 0.02
N LEU A 430 -14.04 19.84 0.48
CA LEU A 430 -15.03 20.45 -0.41
C LEU A 430 -14.45 21.72 -1.05
N ALA A 431 -14.36 21.69 -2.38
CA ALA A 431 -14.10 22.86 -3.20
C ALA A 431 -15.39 23.48 -3.74
N TRP A 432 -15.36 24.75 -4.12
CA TRP A 432 -16.43 25.37 -4.88
C TRP A 432 -16.39 24.88 -6.34
N PHE A 433 -17.53 24.49 -6.92
CA PHE A 433 -17.59 23.91 -8.26
C PHE A 433 -17.16 24.88 -9.38
N ASP A 434 -17.49 26.16 -9.23
CA ASP A 434 -17.05 27.26 -10.10
C ASP A 434 -15.52 27.49 -10.02
N ARG A 435 -14.88 27.10 -8.92
CA ARG A 435 -13.41 27.13 -8.71
C ARG A 435 -12.68 25.84 -9.13
N LEU A 436 -13.34 24.91 -9.80
CA LEU A 436 -12.74 23.70 -10.36
C LEU A 436 -12.74 23.72 -11.89
N SER A 437 -11.65 23.28 -12.50
CA SER A 437 -11.63 22.99 -13.94
C SER A 437 -12.47 21.75 -14.26
N GLU A 438 -12.85 21.57 -15.54
CA GLU A 438 -13.67 20.43 -15.98
C GLU A 438 -13.04 19.07 -15.63
N ALA A 439 -11.73 18.93 -15.84
CA ALA A 439 -10.98 17.72 -15.45
C ALA A 439 -10.90 17.50 -13.93
N GLU A 440 -10.93 18.57 -13.13
CA GLU A 440 -10.93 18.46 -11.66
C GLU A 440 -12.29 18.03 -11.10
N ARG A 441 -13.40 18.44 -11.74
CA ARG A 441 -14.77 18.15 -11.28
C ARG A 441 -15.11 16.65 -11.25
N SER A 442 -14.42 15.81 -12.02
CA SER A 442 -14.57 14.35 -11.98
C SER A 442 -13.68 13.66 -10.94
N THR A 443 -12.66 14.35 -10.39
CA THR A 443 -11.61 13.72 -9.56
C THR A 443 -11.43 14.35 -8.17
N LYS A 444 -12.08 15.48 -7.89
CA LYS A 444 -12.06 16.21 -6.62
C LYS A 444 -13.47 16.36 -6.05
N SER A 445 -13.57 16.44 -4.72
CA SER A 445 -14.85 16.68 -4.04
C SER A 445 -15.24 18.16 -4.16
N TRP A 446 -16.53 18.43 -4.36
CA TRP A 446 -17.04 19.78 -4.58
C TRP A 446 -18.46 19.96 -4.06
N VAL A 447 -18.85 21.22 -3.93
CA VAL A 447 -20.22 21.66 -3.64
C VAL A 447 -20.76 22.53 -4.77
N TRP A 448 -22.05 22.37 -5.06
CA TRP A 448 -22.81 23.11 -6.05
C TRP A 448 -24.04 23.74 -5.40
N LEU A 449 -24.27 25.02 -5.69
CA LEU A 449 -25.42 25.80 -5.25
C LEU A 449 -26.17 26.33 -6.48
N ASP A 450 -27.46 26.68 -6.33
CA ASP A 450 -28.24 27.26 -7.42
C ASP A 450 -27.69 28.63 -7.87
N GLU A 451 -27.08 29.38 -6.95
CA GLU A 451 -26.36 30.63 -7.22
C GLU A 451 -25.20 30.47 -8.22
N MET A 452 -24.71 29.25 -8.45
CA MET A 452 -23.65 28.96 -9.44
C MET A 452 -24.21 28.79 -10.87
N ASP A 453 -25.53 28.80 -11.05
CA ASP A 453 -26.19 28.87 -12.36
C ASP A 453 -26.98 30.19 -12.49
N PRO A 454 -26.37 31.23 -13.08
CA PRO A 454 -27.01 32.53 -13.27
C PRO A 454 -28.27 32.50 -14.16
N LYS A 455 -28.55 31.40 -14.89
CA LYS A 455 -29.80 31.26 -15.66
C LYS A 455 -30.92 30.74 -14.76
N ALA A 456 -30.66 29.65 -14.04
CA ALA A 456 -31.62 29.07 -13.11
C ALA A 456 -32.01 30.05 -11.98
N TRP A 457 -31.01 30.74 -11.42
CA TRP A 457 -31.20 31.77 -10.39
C TRP A 457 -32.17 32.88 -10.85
N ARG A 458 -31.96 33.47 -12.04
CA ARG A 458 -32.84 34.51 -12.59
C ARG A 458 -34.25 34.02 -12.93
N ALA A 459 -34.40 32.73 -13.23
CA ALA A 459 -35.69 32.11 -13.52
C ALA A 459 -36.42 31.62 -12.25
N GLY A 460 -35.81 31.71 -11.07
CA GLY A 460 -36.41 31.23 -9.81
C GLY A 460 -36.58 29.71 -9.75
N VAL A 461 -35.83 28.94 -10.55
CA VAL A 461 -35.94 27.48 -10.63
C VAL A 461 -34.69 26.79 -10.06
N PRO A 462 -34.80 25.55 -9.53
CA PRO A 462 -33.64 24.76 -9.14
C PRO A 462 -32.68 24.55 -10.33
N SER A 463 -31.40 24.81 -10.11
CA SER A 463 -30.34 24.64 -11.11
C SER A 463 -30.14 23.18 -11.49
N VAL A 464 -29.53 22.92 -12.64
CA VAL A 464 -29.13 21.56 -13.04
C VAL A 464 -27.61 21.48 -13.08
N ASN A 465 -27.00 20.71 -12.18
CA ASN A 465 -25.55 20.57 -12.18
C ASN A 465 -25.06 19.91 -13.48
N PRO A 466 -24.08 20.49 -14.20
CA PRO A 466 -23.73 20.02 -15.53
C PRO A 466 -22.95 18.68 -15.54
N VAL A 467 -22.43 18.21 -14.41
CA VAL A 467 -21.71 16.93 -14.28
C VAL A 467 -22.66 15.80 -13.87
N THR A 468 -23.44 15.98 -12.81
CA THR A 468 -24.35 14.92 -12.30
C THR A 468 -25.69 14.86 -13.03
N LYS A 469 -26.05 15.94 -13.75
CA LYS A 469 -27.37 16.18 -14.36
C LYS A 469 -28.54 16.18 -13.36
N LYS A 470 -28.26 16.33 -12.06
CA LYS A 470 -29.29 16.39 -11.01
C LYS A 470 -29.69 17.81 -10.66
N LYS A 471 -30.97 17.98 -10.30
CA LYS A 471 -31.57 19.26 -9.92
C LYS A 471 -31.20 19.68 -8.49
N GLY A 472 -30.99 20.96 -8.31
CA GLY A 472 -30.82 21.65 -7.03
C GLY A 472 -29.40 21.56 -6.42
N PRO A 473 -29.24 22.18 -5.24
CA PRO A 473 -27.97 22.23 -4.51
C PRO A 473 -27.52 20.83 -4.08
N GLN A 474 -26.23 20.54 -4.23
CA GLN A 474 -25.70 19.20 -4.04
C GLN A 474 -24.20 19.18 -3.73
N VAL A 475 -23.75 18.05 -3.19
CA VAL A 475 -22.35 17.77 -2.88
C VAL A 475 -21.88 16.51 -3.58
N PHE A 476 -20.64 16.51 -4.04
CA PHE A 476 -19.95 15.37 -4.62
C PHE A 476 -18.68 15.07 -3.84
N PHE A 477 -18.47 13.81 -3.50
CA PHE A 477 -17.29 13.32 -2.80
C PHE A 477 -16.53 12.35 -3.71
N ALA A 478 -15.40 12.80 -4.25
CA ALA A 478 -14.55 11.98 -5.09
C ALA A 478 -13.71 10.99 -4.26
N ARG A 479 -13.53 9.77 -4.76
CA ARG A 479 -12.59 8.76 -4.26
C ARG A 479 -12.69 8.58 -2.73
N THR A 480 -13.91 8.42 -2.22
CA THR A 480 -14.20 8.29 -0.78
C THR A 480 -13.44 7.12 -0.13
N LYS A 481 -13.51 6.99 1.21
CA LYS A 481 -12.92 5.84 1.94
C LYS A 481 -13.31 4.47 1.31
N ASN A 482 -14.50 4.39 0.74
CA ASN A 482 -15.06 3.17 0.15
C ASN A 482 -14.72 3.00 -1.34
N ARG A 483 -13.77 3.80 -1.87
CA ARG A 483 -13.26 3.78 -3.25
C ARG A 483 -14.33 3.94 -4.34
N ARG A 484 -15.47 4.53 -3.97
CA ARG A 484 -16.56 4.93 -4.87
C ARG A 484 -16.80 6.42 -4.71
N ASP A 485 -17.13 7.08 -5.81
CA ASP A 485 -17.64 8.45 -5.76
C ASP A 485 -19.06 8.44 -5.19
N HIS A 486 -19.46 9.55 -4.56
CA HIS A 486 -20.75 9.68 -3.90
C HIS A 486 -21.29 11.09 -4.10
N SER A 487 -22.51 11.21 -4.61
CA SER A 487 -23.22 12.48 -4.66
C SER A 487 -24.47 12.41 -3.79
N MET A 488 -24.84 13.52 -3.19
CA MET A 488 -26.11 13.66 -2.48
C MET A 488 -26.62 15.10 -2.62
N PRO A 489 -27.94 15.31 -2.59
CA PRO A 489 -28.49 16.65 -2.44
C PRO A 489 -28.02 17.26 -1.11
N LEU A 490 -28.12 18.59 -1.01
CA LEU A 490 -28.00 19.30 0.27
C LEU A 490 -29.41 19.45 0.86
N GLY A 491 -29.56 19.17 2.16
CA GLY A 491 -30.78 19.52 2.88
C GLY A 491 -30.88 21.04 3.14
N PRO A 492 -32.04 21.55 3.58
CA PRO A 492 -32.29 23.00 3.62
C PRO A 492 -31.37 23.78 4.59
N ILE A 493 -31.00 23.20 5.73
CA ILE A 493 -30.05 23.81 6.68
C ILE A 493 -28.62 23.71 6.13
N SER A 494 -28.25 22.58 5.53
CA SER A 494 -26.94 22.45 4.85
C SER A 494 -26.78 23.48 3.73
N VAL A 495 -27.82 23.70 2.92
CA VAL A 495 -27.86 24.75 1.89
C VAL A 495 -27.57 26.12 2.52
N GLN A 496 -28.26 26.48 3.60
CA GLN A 496 -28.11 27.80 4.24
C GLN A 496 -26.73 28.00 4.88
N LEU A 497 -26.15 26.95 5.48
CA LEU A 497 -24.77 26.95 5.98
C LEU A 497 -23.75 27.19 4.85
N ILE A 498 -23.97 26.58 3.69
CA ILE A 498 -23.06 26.67 2.53
C ILE A 498 -23.27 28.00 1.78
N LYS A 499 -24.49 28.52 1.65
CA LYS A 499 -24.77 29.85 1.09
C LYS A 499 -24.04 30.95 1.86
N ARG A 500 -24.16 30.99 3.19
CA ARG A 500 -23.39 31.93 4.02
C ARG A 500 -21.87 31.82 3.81
N ARG A 501 -21.34 30.61 3.57
CA ARG A 501 -19.91 30.42 3.23
C ARG A 501 -19.56 30.86 1.80
N PHE A 502 -20.50 30.84 0.87
CA PHE A 502 -20.36 31.33 -0.49
C PHE A 502 -20.31 32.86 -0.52
N ASP A 503 -21.17 33.53 0.25
CA ASP A 503 -21.15 34.99 0.43
C ASP A 503 -19.82 35.46 1.05
N MET A 504 -19.28 34.66 1.98
CA MET A 504 -17.99 34.89 2.67
C MET A 504 -16.81 34.13 2.01
N ARG A 505 -16.87 33.90 0.69
CA ARG A 505 -15.77 33.28 -0.06
C ARG A 505 -14.58 34.23 -0.18
N LEU A 506 -13.37 33.67 -0.22
CA LEU A 506 -12.16 34.47 -0.42
C LEU A 506 -12.09 34.99 -1.87
N PRO A 507 -11.44 36.16 -2.09
CA PRO A 507 -11.09 36.66 -3.43
C PRO A 507 -10.33 35.63 -4.27
N GLU A 508 -10.50 35.66 -5.59
CA GLU A 508 -10.06 34.57 -6.49
C GLU A 508 -8.54 34.36 -6.53
N ASP A 509 -7.79 35.43 -6.24
CA ASP A 509 -6.32 35.46 -6.16
C ASP A 509 -5.77 34.79 -4.89
N ASP A 510 -6.59 34.57 -3.84
CA ASP A 510 -6.14 33.83 -2.66
C ASP A 510 -6.00 32.34 -3.00
N PRO A 511 -4.82 31.72 -2.78
CA PRO A 511 -4.59 30.30 -3.11
C PRO A 511 -5.52 29.32 -2.38
N ARG A 512 -6.23 29.79 -1.35
CA ARG A 512 -7.22 29.00 -0.59
C ARG A 512 -8.66 29.21 -1.10
N ALA A 513 -8.92 30.17 -1.99
CA ALA A 513 -10.26 30.57 -2.42
C ALA A 513 -11.07 29.47 -3.11
N ARG A 514 -10.38 28.43 -3.62
CA ARG A 514 -11.03 27.23 -4.16
C ARG A 514 -11.80 26.41 -3.13
N TRP A 515 -11.54 26.57 -1.82
CA TRP A 515 -12.08 25.72 -0.76
C TRP A 515 -13.28 26.38 -0.05
N VAL A 516 -14.29 25.57 0.28
CA VAL A 516 -15.46 25.99 1.09
C VAL A 516 -15.03 26.37 2.52
N TYR A 517 -14.10 25.58 3.06
CA TYR A 517 -13.47 25.80 4.37
C TYR A 517 -11.96 26.02 4.16
N PRO A 518 -11.51 27.26 3.91
CA PRO A 518 -10.10 27.55 3.71
C PRO A 518 -9.29 27.36 5.00
N ALA A 519 -7.99 27.12 4.86
CA ALA A 519 -7.06 27.11 5.98
C ALA A 519 -6.91 28.51 6.59
N ARG A 520 -6.66 28.60 7.90
CA ARG A 520 -6.44 29.90 8.58
C ARG A 520 -5.28 30.71 7.98
N SER A 521 -4.19 30.05 7.58
CA SER A 521 -3.00 30.67 7.02
C SER A 521 -2.86 30.41 5.51
N LYS A 522 -2.46 31.42 4.74
CA LYS A 522 -2.08 31.30 3.32
C LYS A 522 -0.90 30.33 3.11
N ARG A 523 -0.07 30.08 4.13
CA ARG A 523 1.10 29.18 4.08
C ARG A 523 0.75 27.69 4.28
N ALA A 524 -0.52 27.33 4.47
CA ALA A 524 -0.93 25.96 4.71
C ALA A 524 -0.87 25.12 3.42
N ALA A 525 -0.04 24.07 3.40
CA ALA A 525 0.27 23.28 2.19
C ALA A 525 -0.94 22.69 1.44
N GLU A 526 -2.02 22.30 2.14
CA GLU A 526 -3.25 21.78 1.51
C GLU A 526 -4.32 22.87 1.23
N GLY A 527 -4.09 24.12 1.66
CA GLY A 527 -4.99 25.26 1.45
C GLY A 527 -6.34 25.22 2.18
N HIS A 528 -6.81 24.04 2.62
CA HIS A 528 -8.09 23.85 3.32
C HIS A 528 -7.96 23.63 4.83
N TYR A 529 -9.07 23.78 5.54
CA TYR A 529 -9.16 23.59 6.98
C TYR A 529 -8.85 22.14 7.41
N LYS A 530 -8.30 21.98 8.61
CA LYS A 530 -7.83 20.69 9.15
C LYS A 530 -7.97 20.53 10.66
N ASP A 531 -7.70 21.56 11.44
CA ASP A 531 -7.56 21.45 12.89
C ASP A 531 -8.75 22.01 13.66
N SER A 532 -9.70 21.12 13.96
CA SER A 532 -10.84 21.40 14.82
C SER A 532 -10.62 20.99 16.29
N LYS A 533 -9.41 20.60 16.71
CA LYS A 533 -9.18 20.01 18.04
C LYS A 533 -9.61 20.94 19.17
N ALA A 534 -9.23 22.22 19.10
CA ALA A 534 -9.56 23.21 20.13
C ALA A 534 -11.09 23.43 20.26
N ILE A 535 -11.81 23.48 19.13
CA ILE A 535 -13.27 23.66 19.11
C ILE A 535 -13.96 22.39 19.66
N MET A 536 -13.51 21.20 19.27
CA MET A 536 -14.05 19.94 19.77
C MET A 536 -13.73 19.69 21.26
N LYS A 537 -12.57 20.15 21.76
CA LYS A 537 -12.23 20.09 23.19
C LYS A 537 -13.21 20.95 24.00
N GLY A 538 -13.37 22.21 23.62
CA GLY A 538 -14.31 23.12 24.27
C GLY A 538 -15.76 22.66 24.18
N LEU A 539 -16.16 22.03 23.07
CA LEU A 539 -17.48 21.39 22.95
C LEU A 539 -17.65 20.24 23.97
N GLY A 540 -16.62 19.42 24.19
CA GLY A 540 -16.65 18.38 25.22
C GLY A 540 -16.77 18.95 26.64
N GLU A 541 -16.04 20.03 26.92
CA GLU A 541 -16.10 20.77 28.19
C GLU A 541 -17.51 21.36 28.42
N THR A 542 -18.10 22.03 27.42
CA THR A 542 -19.46 22.63 27.52
C THR A 542 -20.58 21.61 27.64
N LEU A 543 -20.45 20.42 27.03
CA LEU A 543 -21.46 19.36 27.16
C LEU A 543 -21.39 18.61 28.50
N SER A 544 -20.37 18.87 29.34
CA SER A 544 -20.13 18.17 30.60
C SER A 544 -20.11 16.64 30.51
N VAL A 545 -19.87 16.10 29.30
CA VAL A 545 -19.76 14.66 29.08
C VAL A 545 -18.35 14.20 29.43
N GLU A 546 -18.25 13.13 30.24
CA GLU A 546 -16.98 12.53 30.68
C GLU A 546 -15.99 12.33 29.51
N PHE A 547 -16.54 12.04 28.32
CA PHE A 547 -15.79 11.93 27.09
C PHE A 547 -16.42 12.79 25.99
N GLY A 548 -15.80 13.94 25.72
CA GLY A 548 -16.19 14.86 24.66
C GLY A 548 -16.40 14.19 23.30
N PRO A 549 -17.38 14.66 22.49
CA PRO A 549 -17.74 14.02 21.23
C PRO A 549 -16.57 14.07 20.23
N THR A 550 -16.46 13.06 19.38
CA THR A 550 -15.49 13.09 18.27
C THR A 550 -16.13 13.64 17.00
N PRO A 551 -15.34 14.12 16.02
CA PRO A 551 -15.86 14.48 14.70
C PRO A 551 -16.58 13.35 13.95
N HIS A 552 -16.40 12.09 14.38
CA HIS A 552 -17.16 10.96 13.81
C HIS A 552 -18.55 10.81 14.46
N ASP A 553 -18.73 11.25 15.71
CA ASP A 553 -20.02 11.20 16.39
C ASP A 553 -21.01 12.23 15.83
N LEU A 554 -20.51 13.36 15.32
CA LEU A 554 -21.30 14.29 14.48
C LEU A 554 -21.94 13.54 13.28
N ARG A 555 -21.15 12.74 12.56
CA ARG A 555 -21.66 11.88 11.47
C ARG A 555 -22.64 10.81 11.96
N ARG A 556 -22.44 10.23 13.15
CA ARG A 556 -23.36 9.24 13.74
C ARG A 556 -24.67 9.86 14.19
N THR A 557 -24.65 11.14 14.57
CA THR A 557 -25.84 11.90 14.97
C THR A 557 -26.83 11.98 13.82
N LEU A 558 -26.40 12.37 12.60
CA LEU A 558 -27.29 12.31 11.43
C LEU A 558 -27.93 10.93 11.25
N GLY A 559 -27.16 9.84 11.45
CA GLY A 559 -27.66 8.47 11.32
C GLY A 559 -28.72 8.12 12.35
N ARG A 560 -28.49 8.48 13.63
CA ARG A 560 -29.46 8.32 14.72
C ARG A 560 -30.79 9.02 14.39
N TYR A 561 -30.73 10.24 13.85
CA TYR A 561 -31.92 11.02 13.52
C TYR A 561 -32.61 10.54 12.23
N ALA A 562 -31.86 10.05 11.24
CA ALA A 562 -32.43 9.40 10.07
C ALA A 562 -33.24 8.14 10.42
N THR A 563 -32.73 7.29 11.32
CA THR A 563 -33.52 6.17 11.87
C THR A 563 -34.73 6.68 12.65
N ARG A 564 -34.58 7.71 13.48
CA ARG A 564 -35.68 8.26 14.30
C ARG A 564 -36.85 8.81 13.49
N VAL A 565 -36.62 9.44 12.34
CA VAL A 565 -37.70 9.94 11.46
C VAL A 565 -38.21 8.89 10.46
N GLY A 566 -37.84 7.62 10.62
CA GLY A 566 -38.35 6.52 9.80
C GLY A 566 -37.78 6.44 8.38
N ILE A 567 -36.58 7.00 8.13
CA ILE A 567 -35.93 6.84 6.81
C ILE A 567 -35.50 5.38 6.63
N SER A 568 -35.81 4.80 5.46
CA SER A 568 -35.44 3.41 5.16
C SER A 568 -33.93 3.16 5.18
N ASP A 569 -33.52 1.97 5.62
CA ASP A 569 -32.11 1.57 5.67
C ASP A 569 -31.40 1.65 4.31
N ARG A 570 -32.13 1.47 3.20
CA ARG A 570 -31.61 1.70 1.84
C ARG A 570 -31.12 3.15 1.69
N ILE A 571 -31.95 4.12 2.05
CA ILE A 571 -31.64 5.55 1.94
C ILE A 571 -30.59 5.98 2.97
N ILE A 572 -30.65 5.45 4.21
CA ILE A 572 -29.59 5.68 5.22
C ILE A 572 -28.24 5.15 4.71
N SER A 573 -28.19 3.91 4.23
CA SER A 573 -26.98 3.32 3.65
C SER A 573 -26.47 4.14 2.46
N ARG A 574 -27.37 4.67 1.64
CA ARG A 574 -27.06 5.55 0.51
C ARG A 574 -26.44 6.87 0.96
N LEU A 575 -27.08 7.60 1.88
CA LEU A 575 -26.59 8.87 2.45
C LEU A 575 -25.16 8.72 2.98
N PHE A 576 -24.88 7.64 3.69
CA PHE A 576 -23.56 7.37 4.27
C PHE A 576 -22.55 6.71 3.31
N ASN A 577 -22.94 6.40 2.06
CA ASN A 577 -22.19 5.60 1.08
C ASN A 577 -21.65 4.30 1.70
N HIS A 578 -22.49 3.60 2.46
CA HIS A 578 -22.17 2.28 2.95
C HIS A 578 -22.35 1.23 1.81
N LEU A 579 -21.77 0.05 1.99
CA LEU A 579 -22.15 -1.10 1.18
C LEU A 579 -23.41 -1.69 1.81
N PRO A 580 -24.40 -2.16 1.02
CA PRO A 580 -25.38 -3.08 1.57
C PRO A 580 -24.63 -4.30 2.14
N PRO A 581 -25.13 -4.94 3.21
CA PRO A 581 -24.58 -6.21 3.66
C PRO A 581 -24.63 -7.20 2.50
N LYS A 582 -23.59 -8.04 2.39
CA LYS A 582 -23.65 -9.20 1.49
C LYS A 582 -24.76 -10.11 2.02
N LYS A 583 -25.84 -10.30 1.24
CA LYS A 583 -26.63 -11.52 1.35
C LYS A 583 -25.78 -12.68 0.83
N GLU A 584 -25.94 -13.86 1.41
CA GLU A 584 -25.14 -15.03 1.02
C GLU A 584 -25.71 -15.72 -0.23
N ASP A 585 -26.99 -15.50 -0.56
CA ASP A 585 -27.74 -16.23 -1.59
C ASP A 585 -28.15 -15.42 -2.84
N GLU A 586 -27.64 -14.18 -3.02
CA GLU A 586 -27.90 -13.40 -4.24
C GLU A 586 -26.63 -13.32 -5.10
N ASP A 587 -26.72 -13.95 -6.28
CA ASP A 587 -25.70 -14.01 -7.32
C ASP A 587 -25.19 -12.61 -7.71
N GLU A 588 -23.96 -12.46 -8.23
CA GLU A 588 -23.28 -11.15 -8.39
C GLU A 588 -23.94 -10.21 -9.44
N GLY A 589 -25.08 -9.62 -9.07
CA GLY A 589 -25.84 -8.66 -9.84
C GLY A 589 -25.08 -7.35 -10.07
N ALA A 590 -24.34 -7.32 -11.18
CA ALA A 590 -23.82 -6.14 -11.87
C ALA A 590 -23.10 -5.09 -10.97
N LYS A 591 -21.76 -5.12 -11.00
CA LYS A 591 -20.88 -4.05 -10.49
C LYS A 591 -20.95 -2.74 -11.32
N SER A 592 -22.10 -2.42 -11.92
CA SER A 592 -22.25 -1.40 -12.98
C SER A 592 -23.53 -0.55 -12.94
N THR A 593 -24.16 -0.36 -11.76
CA THR A 593 -25.31 0.57 -11.62
C THR A 593 -25.32 1.30 -10.26
N VAL A 594 -24.46 2.31 -10.12
CA VAL A 594 -24.56 3.33 -9.04
C VAL A 594 -24.91 4.70 -9.63
N ARG A 595 -25.70 4.72 -10.72
CA ARG A 595 -26.34 5.94 -11.22
C ARG A 595 -27.63 6.13 -10.43
N TYR A 596 -27.75 7.25 -9.73
CA TYR A 596 -28.98 7.62 -9.04
C TYR A 596 -30.11 7.74 -10.06
N GLN A 597 -31.20 7.01 -9.86
CA GLN A 597 -32.43 7.30 -10.58
C GLN A 597 -32.99 8.65 -10.10
N GLU A 598 -33.86 9.30 -10.87
CA GLU A 598 -34.48 10.56 -10.43
C GLU A 598 -35.36 10.40 -9.18
N PRO A 599 -36.20 9.35 -9.05
CA PRO A 599 -36.94 9.10 -7.81
C PRO A 599 -36.05 8.98 -6.56
N GLU A 600 -34.93 8.24 -6.63
CA GLU A 600 -33.97 8.11 -5.52
C GLU A 600 -33.37 9.47 -5.10
N TRP A 601 -33.23 10.41 -6.04
CA TRP A 601 -32.73 11.75 -5.73
C TRP A 601 -33.73 12.57 -4.89
N PHE A 602 -35.02 12.49 -5.23
CA PHE A 602 -36.09 13.15 -4.46
C PHE A 602 -36.29 12.49 -3.09
N GLU A 603 -36.20 11.16 -2.99
CA GLU A 603 -36.19 10.44 -1.69
C GLU A 603 -35.04 10.92 -0.78
N LEU A 604 -33.85 11.17 -1.35
CA LEU A 604 -32.71 11.71 -0.60
C LEU A 604 -32.93 13.18 -0.16
N GLN A 605 -33.62 13.99 -0.97
CA GLN A 605 -33.98 15.37 -0.62
C GLN A 605 -34.98 15.42 0.55
N ASP A 606 -36.08 14.67 0.45
CA ASP A 606 -37.10 14.55 1.49
C ASP A 606 -36.53 13.98 2.80
N ALA A 607 -35.69 12.94 2.71
CA ALA A 607 -35.01 12.38 3.87
C ALA A 607 -34.12 13.41 4.59
N LEU A 608 -33.29 14.16 3.85
CA LEU A 608 -32.47 15.21 4.44
C LEU A 608 -33.32 16.36 5.00
N GLN A 609 -34.39 16.77 4.32
CA GLN A 609 -35.31 17.79 4.81
C GLN A 609 -35.87 17.42 6.20
N LYS A 610 -36.41 16.21 6.35
CA LYS A 610 -36.97 15.70 7.61
C LYS A 610 -35.93 15.62 8.73
N VAL A 611 -34.74 15.08 8.41
CA VAL A 611 -33.66 14.90 9.39
C VAL A 611 -33.05 16.23 9.82
N GLU A 612 -32.72 17.12 8.88
CA GLU A 612 -32.15 18.42 9.19
C GLU A 612 -33.13 19.32 9.95
N HIS A 613 -34.44 19.26 9.61
CA HIS A 613 -35.48 19.95 10.36
C HIS A 613 -35.49 19.50 11.83
N LEU A 614 -35.62 18.20 12.10
CA LEU A 614 -35.64 17.67 13.47
C LEU A 614 -34.36 17.99 14.24
N MET A 615 -33.19 17.88 13.59
CA MET A 615 -31.90 18.19 14.23
C MET A 615 -31.76 19.68 14.55
N ALA A 616 -32.09 20.57 13.61
CA ALA A 616 -31.97 22.01 13.81
C ALA A 616 -32.97 22.53 14.86
N SER A 617 -34.19 22.00 14.90
CA SER A 617 -35.22 22.37 15.89
C SER A 617 -34.81 22.15 17.35
N SER A 618 -33.77 21.34 17.62
CA SER A 618 -33.17 21.23 18.97
C SER A 618 -32.40 22.48 19.43
N ALA A 619 -32.13 23.43 18.54
CA ALA A 619 -31.39 24.66 18.78
C ALA A 619 -32.15 25.86 18.18
N PRO A 620 -33.16 26.42 18.89
CA PRO A 620 -34.07 27.42 18.35
C PRO A 620 -33.40 28.70 17.83
N THR A 621 -32.29 29.14 18.44
CA THR A 621 -31.59 30.36 18.00
C THR A 621 -30.83 30.10 16.70
N PHE A 622 -30.10 28.99 16.61
CA PHE A 622 -29.50 28.51 15.36
C PHE A 622 -30.55 28.32 14.26
N TYR A 623 -31.66 27.65 14.58
CA TYR A 623 -32.74 27.34 13.66
C TYR A 623 -33.40 28.62 13.12
N ASN A 624 -33.81 29.56 13.97
CA ASN A 624 -34.49 30.77 13.52
C ASN A 624 -33.62 31.65 12.62
N MET A 625 -32.29 31.59 12.77
CA MET A 625 -31.34 32.29 11.91
C MET A 625 -31.09 31.60 10.55
N LEU A 626 -31.39 30.31 10.41
CA LEU A 626 -31.03 29.50 9.24
C LEU A 626 -32.21 28.74 8.59
N LYS A 627 -33.40 28.82 9.17
CA LYS A 627 -34.57 28.16 8.62
C LYS A 627 -34.88 28.68 7.19
N PRO A 628 -35.37 27.82 6.29
CA PRO A 628 -36.09 28.23 5.10
C PRO A 628 -37.22 29.23 5.41
N ALA A 629 -37.63 30.00 4.41
CA ALA A 629 -38.66 31.02 4.56
C ALA A 629 -40.01 30.41 4.98
N ASP A 630 -40.36 29.28 4.36
CA ASP A 630 -41.57 28.46 4.54
C ASP A 630 -41.67 27.74 5.89
N TRP A 631 -40.57 27.58 6.62
CA TRP A 631 -40.59 26.92 7.93
C TRP A 631 -41.10 27.88 9.03
N PRO A 632 -41.86 27.41 10.04
CA PRO A 632 -42.31 28.25 11.14
C PRO A 632 -41.12 28.70 12.02
N LEU A 633 -41.25 29.84 12.70
CA LEU A 633 -40.32 30.25 13.77
C LEU A 633 -40.55 29.39 15.01
N LEU A 634 -39.48 29.08 15.75
CA LEU A 634 -39.54 28.41 17.04
C LEU A 634 -39.41 29.43 18.17
N PRO A 635 -40.03 29.19 19.35
CA PRO A 635 -39.78 30.02 20.53
C PRO A 635 -38.31 29.89 20.95
N THR A 636 -37.61 31.01 21.07
CA THR A 636 -36.28 31.04 21.69
C THR A 636 -36.42 30.73 23.17
N ARG A 637 -35.51 29.91 23.74
CA ARG A 637 -35.40 29.81 25.20
C ARG A 637 -35.18 31.21 25.75
N GLN A 638 -36.06 31.66 26.65
CA GLN A 638 -35.78 32.82 27.48
C GLN A 638 -34.49 32.53 28.25
N GLU A 639 -33.57 33.49 28.29
CA GLU A 639 -32.50 33.43 29.28
C GLU A 639 -33.15 33.40 30.66
N PRO A 640 -32.69 32.57 31.61
CA PRO A 640 -33.16 32.66 32.98
C PRO A 640 -32.91 34.10 33.44
N ALA A 641 -33.97 34.77 33.91
CA ALA A 641 -33.86 36.14 34.39
C ALA A 641 -32.69 36.22 35.37
N SER A 642 -31.78 37.16 35.14
CA SER A 642 -30.71 37.44 36.08
C SER A 642 -31.34 37.72 37.43
N SER A 643 -31.11 36.85 38.40
CA SER A 643 -31.45 37.11 39.79
C SER A 643 -30.66 38.33 40.24
N GLU A 644 -31.32 39.47 40.32
CA GLU A 644 -30.83 40.61 41.09
C GLU A 644 -30.91 40.23 42.57
N GLU A 645 -29.77 39.82 43.14
CA GLU A 645 -29.43 39.88 44.57
C GLU A 645 -27.90 39.78 44.74
#